data_AF-A0A7V8FH00-F1
#
_entry.id   AF-A0A7V8FH00-F1
#
_cell.length_a   1.000
_cell.length_b   1.000
_cell.length_c   1.000
_cell.angle_alpha   90.00
_cell.angle_beta   90.00
_cell.angle_gamma   90.00
#
_symmetry.space_group_name_H-M   'P 1'
#
loop_
_entity.id
_entity.type
_entity.pdbx_description
1 polymer ?
#
loop_
_entity_poly.entity_id
_entity_poly.type
_entity_poly.pdbx_seq_one_letter_code
_entity_poly.pdbx_strand_id
1 'polypeptide(L)'
;MSNTLVLRPGHVTLAQWRQVYRGAPLALDPAALPAVRASAAAVAAIVAKGAPVYGINTGFGKLASVRIEREDLATLQRNIVLSHAAGVGELMPANVVRLMMALKLVSLAQGASGVREETLLLEAMLVKGVLPVVPAQGSVGASGDLAPLSHLASVMIGVGEAFIGDARLPAVEALARAGLQPVELGAKEGLALLNGTQFSTAYALAGLFEIETLFQAALVTGALSVEAAKGSDTPFDPRIHAIRGQSGKIATAATLRSLMQGSDIRESHRDNDVRVKDPYCLRCQPKVMGEALDILRQAVTTLEIEANGVTDNPLVFTETGEALSGGNFHAEPVAFAADMLAMAVCEIGSISERRLAMLVDPALSGLPAFLTPRPGLNSGFMIPQVTAAALVSENKQRAYPASVDSIPTSANQEDHVSMAAHGARCTPPDADGRERGQRDRHRAAGLRAGLRLPRPAALQHRAGKRARCVARAGADAGRGPLLPPGHGGRHPPGAQRRARPRPARVAADRGAAGMTTQPEWLTVHEGDAPFIVSFPHTGSELPHELMGDYHSPWLARRDADWWVHELYDFVRGMGATTVRSAISRSVIDLNRDPSGVSLYPGQNTTGLCPLTTFDNQPLYHAGRESDEAEIARRRDTYFAPYHDALAAQIARLRARHGTLVVYDAHSIRSHIPHLFDGELPQFNLGTAGPSGAPDTSCDNALSDVVENLLKISGMSQVRNGRFKGGWITRHYSDIPGGVHTLQMELACRGYMHEPLPDQVDEHSWPTPLDPEHAAPLRHTLAQVLNACLEFATNRSAA
;
A
#
# COMPACT_ATOMS: atom_id res chain seq x y z
N MET A 1 -24.05 36.47 8.18
CA MET A 1 -24.14 35.92 6.82
C MET A 1 -22.73 35.55 6.41
N SER A 2 -22.47 34.31 5.97
CA SER A 2 -21.15 33.96 5.43
C SER A 2 -21.02 34.60 4.04
N ASN A 3 -19.89 35.23 3.74
CA ASN A 3 -19.67 35.82 2.42
C ASN A 3 -19.41 34.68 1.42
N THR A 4 -20.18 34.60 0.34
CA THR A 4 -20.01 33.55 -0.68
C THR A 4 -18.67 33.73 -1.39
N LEU A 5 -17.91 32.64 -1.54
CA LEU A 5 -16.64 32.65 -2.24
C LEU A 5 -16.87 32.56 -3.74
N VAL A 6 -16.60 33.65 -4.46
CA VAL A 6 -16.54 33.62 -5.92
C VAL A 6 -15.24 32.93 -6.33
N LEU A 7 -15.36 31.82 -7.06
CA LEU A 7 -14.25 31.05 -7.61
C LEU A 7 -14.03 31.48 -9.06
N ARG A 8 -12.94 32.21 -9.31
CA ARG A 8 -12.51 32.57 -10.67
C ARG A 8 -11.62 31.47 -11.23
N PRO A 9 -12.00 30.80 -12.34
CA PRO A 9 -11.20 29.72 -12.91
C PRO A 9 -9.75 30.13 -13.23
N GLY A 10 -8.81 29.20 -13.02
CA GLY A 10 -7.36 29.43 -13.18
C GLY A 10 -6.71 30.35 -12.13
N HIS A 11 -7.49 30.93 -11.20
CA HIS A 11 -7.02 31.95 -10.25
C HIS A 11 -7.53 31.76 -8.82
N VAL A 12 -7.93 30.54 -8.43
CA VAL A 12 -8.39 30.23 -7.08
C VAL A 12 -7.18 30.01 -6.17
N THR A 13 -7.06 30.83 -5.13
CA THR A 13 -5.96 30.74 -4.17
C THR A 13 -6.09 29.54 -3.24
N LEU A 14 -4.96 29.04 -2.72
CA LEU A 14 -4.91 28.02 -1.67
C LEU A 14 -5.80 28.36 -0.46
N ALA A 15 -5.92 29.65 -0.12
CA ALA A 15 -6.78 30.12 0.96
C ALA A 15 -8.27 29.90 0.66
N GLN A 16 -8.72 30.14 -0.57
CA GLN A 16 -10.09 29.83 -1.00
C GLN A 16 -10.32 28.31 -1.03
N TRP A 17 -9.36 27.51 -1.53
CA TRP A 17 -9.47 26.05 -1.49
C TRP A 17 -9.61 25.51 -0.07
N ARG A 18 -8.85 26.05 0.90
CA ARG A 18 -9.00 25.70 2.32
C ARG A 18 -10.38 26.08 2.86
N GLN A 19 -10.94 27.21 2.46
CA GLN A 19 -12.30 27.59 2.87
C GLN A 19 -13.36 26.69 2.23
N VAL A 20 -13.19 26.29 0.96
CA VAL A 20 -14.06 25.32 0.28
C VAL A 20 -14.04 23.96 1.01
N TYR A 21 -12.85 23.46 1.36
CA TYR A 21 -12.67 22.26 2.17
C TYR A 21 -13.34 22.36 3.55
N ARG A 22 -13.28 23.52 4.21
CA ARG A 22 -13.99 23.80 5.47
C ARG A 22 -15.47 24.17 5.29
N GLY A 23 -16.08 23.89 4.13
CA GLY A 23 -17.52 24.01 3.90
C GLY A 23 -18.05 25.41 3.60
N ALA A 24 -17.20 26.39 3.27
CA ALA A 24 -17.66 27.74 2.95
C ALA A 24 -18.54 27.76 1.67
N PRO A 25 -19.66 28.51 1.64
CA PRO A 25 -20.47 28.71 0.44
C PRO A 25 -19.62 29.24 -0.72
N LEU A 26 -19.86 28.72 -1.92
CA LEU A 26 -19.14 29.08 -3.13
C LEU A 26 -20.11 29.43 -4.25
N ALA A 27 -19.62 30.18 -5.23
CA ALA A 27 -20.23 30.39 -6.53
C ALA A 27 -19.13 30.46 -7.59
N LEU A 28 -19.43 30.07 -8.83
CA LEU A 28 -18.53 30.26 -9.96
C LEU A 28 -18.57 31.74 -10.40
N ASP A 29 -17.43 32.29 -10.84
CA ASP A 29 -17.42 33.61 -11.48
C ASP A 29 -18.21 33.58 -12.81
N PRO A 30 -19.30 34.35 -12.98
CA PRO A 30 -20.10 34.35 -14.21
C PRO A 30 -19.30 34.73 -15.47
N ALA A 31 -18.14 35.39 -15.32
CA ALA A 31 -17.23 35.68 -16.43
C ALA A 31 -16.63 34.42 -17.09
N ALA A 32 -16.77 33.24 -16.47
CA ALA A 32 -16.36 31.96 -17.05
C ALA A 32 -17.32 31.42 -18.13
N LEU A 33 -18.62 31.72 -18.03
CA LEU A 33 -19.66 31.13 -18.88
C LEU A 33 -19.47 31.38 -20.40
N PRO A 34 -18.99 32.55 -20.88
CA PRO A 34 -18.71 32.76 -22.30
C PRO A 34 -17.66 31.77 -22.86
N ALA A 35 -16.61 31.45 -22.10
CA ALA A 35 -15.57 30.51 -22.52
C ALA A 35 -16.11 29.08 -22.60
N VAL A 36 -16.91 28.66 -21.61
CA VAL A 36 -17.60 27.35 -21.60
C VAL A 36 -18.51 27.19 -22.81
N ARG A 37 -19.35 28.20 -23.09
CA ARG A 37 -20.26 28.22 -24.26
C ARG A 37 -19.51 28.16 -25.58
N ALA A 38 -18.39 28.88 -25.72
CA ALA A 38 -17.54 28.83 -26.90
C ALA A 38 -16.90 27.43 -27.09
N SER A 39 -16.45 26.80 -26.01
CA SER A 39 -15.91 25.44 -26.01
C SER A 39 -16.94 24.42 -26.49
N ALA A 40 -18.16 24.47 -25.95
CA ALA A 40 -19.26 23.60 -26.35
C ALA A 40 -19.64 23.79 -27.84
N ALA A 41 -19.67 25.04 -28.31
CA ALA A 41 -19.94 25.35 -29.72
C ALA A 41 -18.84 24.79 -30.65
N ALA A 42 -17.57 24.83 -30.24
CA ALA A 42 -16.47 24.23 -30.98
C ALA A 42 -16.60 22.70 -31.08
N VAL A 43 -16.95 22.01 -29.99
CA VAL A 43 -17.25 20.56 -30.01
C VAL A 43 -18.42 20.25 -30.94
N ALA A 44 -19.51 21.02 -30.88
CA ALA A 44 -20.67 20.84 -31.76
C ALA A 44 -20.28 21.02 -33.25
N ALA A 45 -19.42 21.99 -33.56
CA ALA A 45 -18.89 22.19 -34.91
C ALA A 45 -17.96 21.06 -35.38
N ILE A 46 -17.14 20.49 -34.48
CA ILE A 46 -16.32 19.30 -34.77
C ILE A 46 -17.19 18.09 -35.09
N VAL A 47 -18.21 17.81 -34.27
CA VAL A 47 -19.17 16.72 -34.49
C VAL A 47 -19.89 16.91 -35.84
N ALA A 48 -20.30 18.13 -36.18
CA ALA A 48 -20.96 18.44 -37.45
C ALA A 48 -20.05 18.24 -38.69
N LYS A 49 -18.73 18.39 -38.56
CA LYS A 49 -17.76 18.09 -39.64
C LYS A 49 -17.57 16.58 -39.89
N GLY A 50 -17.92 15.73 -38.93
CA GLY A 50 -17.89 14.26 -39.07
C GLY A 50 -16.50 13.61 -39.16
N ALA A 51 -15.42 14.37 -38.96
CA ALA A 51 -14.06 13.84 -38.85
C ALA A 51 -13.87 13.13 -37.49
N PRO A 52 -13.11 12.02 -37.41
CA PRO A 52 -12.89 11.30 -36.16
C PRO A 52 -11.98 12.10 -35.22
N VAL A 53 -12.44 12.31 -33.99
CA VAL A 53 -11.70 13.00 -32.92
C VAL A 53 -11.84 12.22 -31.61
N TYR A 54 -10.72 12.02 -30.92
CA TYR A 54 -10.63 11.21 -29.70
C TYR A 54 -11.66 11.64 -28.64
N GLY A 55 -12.47 10.70 -28.17
CA GLY A 55 -13.46 10.93 -27.11
C GLY A 55 -14.63 11.87 -27.45
N ILE A 56 -14.70 12.39 -28.68
CA ILE A 56 -15.82 13.22 -29.17
C ILE A 56 -16.80 12.37 -29.99
N ASN A 57 -16.30 11.63 -30.99
CA ASN A 57 -17.06 10.73 -31.86
C ASN A 57 -16.31 9.42 -32.16
N THR A 58 -15.48 9.00 -31.21
CA THR A 58 -14.70 7.77 -31.23
C THR A 58 -14.77 7.08 -29.86
N GLY A 59 -14.38 5.81 -29.79
CA GLY A 59 -14.22 5.09 -28.54
C GLY A 59 -13.08 5.62 -27.66
N PHE A 60 -12.87 4.97 -26.50
CA PHE A 60 -11.89 5.38 -25.50
C PHE A 60 -10.75 4.36 -25.36
N GLY A 61 -9.57 4.79 -24.92
CA GLY A 61 -8.40 3.91 -24.74
C GLY A 61 -8.08 3.12 -26.01
N LYS A 62 -8.01 1.78 -25.91
CA LYS A 62 -7.75 0.88 -27.04
C LYS A 62 -8.79 0.96 -28.17
N LEU A 63 -9.97 1.53 -27.92
CA LEU A 63 -11.04 1.73 -28.90
C LEU A 63 -11.02 3.13 -29.55
N ALA A 64 -9.96 3.94 -29.33
CA ALA A 64 -9.80 5.28 -29.90
C ALA A 64 -9.89 5.36 -31.43
N SER A 65 -9.63 4.26 -32.14
CA SER A 65 -9.74 4.16 -33.61
C SER A 65 -11.14 3.80 -34.11
N VAL A 66 -12.06 3.41 -33.22
CA VAL A 66 -13.44 3.03 -33.58
C VAL A 66 -14.30 4.29 -33.60
N ARG A 67 -14.81 4.66 -34.77
CA ARG A 67 -15.79 5.74 -34.94
C ARG A 67 -17.15 5.34 -34.37
N ILE A 68 -17.82 6.28 -33.72
CA ILE A 68 -19.16 6.13 -33.17
C ILE A 68 -20.11 7.09 -33.90
N GLU A 69 -21.27 6.60 -34.32
CA GLU A 69 -22.23 7.42 -35.05
C GLU A 69 -23.00 8.36 -34.12
N ARG A 70 -23.54 9.44 -34.69
CA ARG A 70 -24.09 10.58 -33.94
C ARG A 70 -25.21 10.19 -32.96
N GLU A 71 -26.01 9.20 -33.34
CA GLU A 71 -27.16 8.70 -32.57
C GLU A 71 -26.72 7.94 -31.30
N ASP A 72 -25.54 7.31 -31.32
CA ASP A 72 -24.99 6.55 -30.19
C ASP A 72 -24.19 7.40 -29.19
N LEU A 73 -23.90 8.69 -29.49
CA LEU A 73 -22.97 9.50 -28.68
C LEU A 73 -23.44 9.74 -27.24
N ALA A 74 -24.75 9.92 -27.02
CA ALA A 74 -25.32 10.07 -25.68
C ALA A 74 -25.23 8.76 -24.89
N THR A 75 -25.56 7.64 -25.55
CA THR A 75 -25.40 6.28 -25.00
C THR A 75 -23.95 5.99 -24.63
N LEU A 76 -22.99 6.39 -25.49
CA LEU A 76 -21.55 6.28 -25.23
C LEU A 76 -21.14 7.06 -23.98
N GLN A 77 -21.61 8.30 -23.81
CA GLN A 77 -21.30 9.10 -22.61
C GLN A 77 -21.90 8.51 -21.34
N ARG A 78 -23.12 7.96 -21.41
CA ARG A 78 -23.71 7.24 -20.28
C ARG A 78 -22.91 5.99 -19.94
N ASN A 79 -22.53 5.20 -20.95
CA ASN A 79 -21.83 3.93 -20.76
C ASN A 79 -20.42 4.10 -20.20
N ILE A 80 -19.65 5.13 -20.61
CA ILE A 80 -18.32 5.38 -20.02
C ILE A 80 -18.44 5.70 -18.52
N VAL A 81 -19.39 6.55 -18.11
CA VAL A 81 -19.64 6.87 -16.70
C VAL A 81 -19.95 5.61 -15.88
N LEU A 82 -20.84 4.75 -16.40
CA LEU A 82 -21.25 3.53 -15.70
C LEU A 82 -20.13 2.47 -15.62
N SER A 83 -19.39 2.25 -16.71
CA SER A 83 -18.35 1.22 -16.74
C SER A 83 -17.11 1.59 -15.94
N HIS A 84 -16.84 2.89 -15.77
CA HIS A 84 -15.69 3.38 -15.02
C HIS A 84 -16.01 3.63 -13.54
N ALA A 85 -17.27 3.55 -13.08
CA ALA A 85 -17.67 3.65 -11.67
C ALA A 85 -17.26 2.43 -10.81
N ALA A 86 -16.02 1.97 -10.97
CA ALA A 86 -15.44 0.76 -10.37
C ALA A 86 -14.61 1.05 -9.10
N GLY A 87 -14.76 2.23 -8.49
CA GLY A 87 -14.11 2.55 -7.21
C GLY A 87 -14.62 1.68 -6.05
N VAL A 88 -13.75 1.37 -5.08
CA VAL A 88 -14.03 0.49 -3.92
C VAL A 88 -13.49 1.05 -2.60
N GLY A 89 -13.71 0.32 -1.49
CA GLY A 89 -13.14 0.64 -0.17
C GLY A 89 -13.95 1.62 0.68
N GLU A 90 -13.31 2.17 1.71
CA GLU A 90 -13.89 3.17 2.62
C GLU A 90 -14.36 4.42 1.84
N LEU A 91 -15.40 5.11 2.31
CA LEU A 91 -15.94 6.29 1.64
C LEU A 91 -15.01 7.50 1.78
N MET A 92 -14.91 8.29 0.71
CA MET A 92 -14.21 9.56 0.69
C MET A 92 -14.89 10.55 1.64
N PRO A 93 -14.16 11.21 2.58
CA PRO A 93 -14.78 12.12 3.53
C PRO A 93 -15.46 13.32 2.84
N ALA A 94 -16.63 13.73 3.35
CA ALA A 94 -17.52 14.69 2.68
C ALA A 94 -16.87 16.05 2.35
N ASN A 95 -15.96 16.53 3.21
CA ASN A 95 -15.13 17.72 2.99
C ASN A 95 -14.16 17.57 1.80
N VAL A 96 -13.65 16.37 1.56
CA VAL A 96 -12.76 16.06 0.42
C VAL A 96 -13.57 15.85 -0.86
N VAL A 97 -14.73 15.17 -0.80
CA VAL A 97 -15.69 15.08 -1.93
C VAL A 97 -16.07 16.48 -2.40
N ARG A 98 -16.41 17.38 -1.46
CA ARG A 98 -16.72 18.78 -1.76
C ARG A 98 -15.56 19.51 -2.45
N LEU A 99 -14.32 19.28 -2.02
CA LEU A 99 -13.14 19.87 -2.65
C LEU A 99 -12.93 19.32 -4.07
N MET A 100 -13.03 18.01 -4.26
CA MET A 100 -12.94 17.35 -5.58
C MET A 100 -13.98 17.89 -6.57
N MET A 101 -15.23 18.02 -6.15
CA MET A 101 -16.31 18.61 -6.96
C MET A 101 -16.00 20.05 -7.37
N ALA A 102 -15.49 20.87 -6.44
CA ALA A 102 -15.17 22.28 -6.69
C ALA A 102 -13.96 22.43 -7.63
N LEU A 103 -12.94 21.57 -7.50
CA LEU A 103 -11.80 21.50 -8.41
C LEU A 103 -12.27 21.09 -9.83
N LYS A 104 -13.18 20.12 -9.95
CA LYS A 104 -13.73 19.70 -11.26
C LYS A 104 -14.55 20.82 -11.90
N LEU A 105 -15.44 21.46 -11.14
CA LEU A 105 -16.20 22.65 -11.58
C LEU A 105 -15.26 23.74 -12.14
N VAL A 106 -14.22 24.09 -11.39
CA VAL A 106 -13.25 25.13 -11.79
C VAL A 106 -12.42 24.73 -13.01
N SER A 107 -11.99 23.46 -13.12
CA SER A 107 -11.29 22.96 -14.31
C SER A 107 -12.15 23.04 -15.56
N LEU A 108 -13.41 22.60 -15.50
CA LEU A 108 -14.35 22.65 -16.63
C LEU A 108 -14.66 24.09 -17.04
N ALA A 109 -14.83 24.97 -16.06
CA ALA A 109 -15.17 26.38 -16.25
C ALA A 109 -14.07 27.22 -16.92
N GLN A 110 -12.86 26.70 -17.11
CA GLN A 110 -11.83 27.38 -17.92
C GLN A 110 -12.14 27.37 -19.43
N GLY A 111 -13.13 26.60 -19.89
CA GLY A 111 -13.58 26.64 -21.29
C GLY A 111 -12.67 25.89 -22.27
N ALA A 112 -11.80 25.01 -21.79
CA ALA A 112 -10.98 24.12 -22.63
C ALA A 112 -11.50 22.65 -22.67
N SER A 113 -12.58 22.34 -21.94
CA SER A 113 -13.11 20.98 -21.81
C SER A 113 -14.25 20.61 -22.76
N GLY A 114 -14.80 21.57 -23.51
CA GLY A 114 -15.87 21.30 -24.49
C GLY A 114 -17.25 20.96 -23.90
N VAL A 115 -17.44 21.12 -22.59
CA VAL A 115 -18.71 20.83 -21.91
C VAL A 115 -19.71 21.99 -22.04
N ARG A 116 -21.00 21.67 -21.98
CA ARG A 116 -22.10 22.64 -21.96
C ARG A 116 -22.32 23.19 -20.55
N GLU A 117 -23.11 24.26 -20.46
CA GLU A 117 -23.39 24.95 -19.19
C GLU A 117 -24.20 24.07 -18.22
N GLU A 118 -25.06 23.20 -18.74
CA GLU A 118 -25.83 22.22 -17.97
C GLU A 118 -24.93 21.23 -17.20
N THR A 119 -23.74 20.93 -17.73
CA THR A 119 -22.74 20.08 -17.06
C THR A 119 -22.10 20.78 -15.85
N LEU A 120 -22.24 22.11 -15.72
CA LEU A 120 -21.87 22.85 -14.51
C LEU A 120 -22.88 22.69 -13.36
N LEU A 121 -23.86 21.77 -13.47
CA LEU A 121 -24.73 21.27 -12.40
C LEU A 121 -23.98 21.00 -11.08
N LEU A 122 -22.69 20.67 -11.15
CA LEU A 122 -21.75 20.60 -10.03
C LEU A 122 -21.84 21.80 -9.06
N GLU A 123 -21.97 23.03 -9.57
CA GLU A 123 -22.14 24.23 -8.73
C GLU A 123 -23.43 24.16 -7.92
N ALA A 124 -24.55 23.84 -8.57
CA ALA A 124 -25.83 23.72 -7.90
C ALA A 124 -25.84 22.57 -6.88
N MET A 125 -25.21 21.43 -7.19
CA MET A 125 -25.01 20.34 -6.23
C MET A 125 -24.18 20.79 -5.02
N LEU A 126 -23.07 21.51 -5.23
CA LEU A 126 -22.22 22.07 -4.17
C LEU A 126 -22.94 23.10 -3.28
N VAL A 127 -23.80 23.93 -3.88
CA VAL A 127 -24.60 24.94 -3.18
C VAL A 127 -25.76 24.31 -2.40
N LYS A 128 -26.38 23.26 -2.94
CA LYS A 128 -27.47 22.51 -2.28
C LYS A 128 -26.99 21.44 -1.30
N GLY A 129 -25.70 21.14 -1.27
CA GLY A 129 -25.11 20.12 -0.40
C GLY A 129 -25.40 18.68 -0.82
N VAL A 130 -25.57 18.44 -2.13
CA VAL A 130 -25.66 17.10 -2.72
C VAL A 130 -24.24 16.60 -2.97
N LEU A 131 -23.77 15.66 -2.15
CA LEU A 131 -22.41 15.12 -2.22
C LEU A 131 -22.45 13.64 -2.61
N PRO A 132 -21.93 13.23 -3.78
CA PRO A 132 -21.91 11.83 -4.20
C PRO A 132 -21.25 10.89 -3.19
N VAL A 133 -21.73 9.66 -3.13
CA VAL A 133 -21.06 8.56 -2.42
C VAL A 133 -19.88 8.10 -3.28
N VAL A 134 -18.66 8.48 -2.90
CA VAL A 134 -17.43 8.18 -3.66
C VAL A 134 -16.54 7.25 -2.83
N PRO A 135 -16.27 6.02 -3.27
CA PRO A 135 -15.29 5.14 -2.63
C PRO A 135 -13.86 5.65 -2.81
N ALA A 136 -12.99 5.44 -1.81
CA ALA A 136 -11.66 6.04 -1.75
C ALA A 136 -10.54 5.20 -2.40
N GLN A 137 -10.83 4.11 -3.11
CA GLN A 137 -9.85 3.29 -3.86
C GLN A 137 -10.28 3.11 -5.32
N GLY A 138 -9.32 2.87 -6.22
CA GLY A 138 -9.57 2.56 -7.63
C GLY A 138 -8.99 3.54 -8.66
N SER A 139 -8.39 4.67 -8.22
CA SER A 139 -7.59 5.53 -9.12
C SER A 139 -6.10 5.16 -9.08
N VAL A 140 -5.46 5.23 -10.26
CA VAL A 140 -4.01 5.15 -10.46
C VAL A 140 -3.41 6.49 -10.92
N GLY A 141 -4.22 7.53 -11.10
CA GLY A 141 -3.76 8.86 -11.55
C GLY A 141 -3.10 8.89 -12.93
N ALA A 142 -3.56 8.03 -13.85
CA ALA A 142 -2.97 7.79 -15.17
C ALA A 142 -3.68 8.57 -16.27
N SER A 143 -4.87 8.13 -16.69
CA SER A 143 -5.81 8.86 -17.56
C SER A 143 -6.76 9.73 -16.73
N GLY A 144 -6.22 10.36 -15.67
CA GLY A 144 -7.00 11.00 -14.62
C GLY A 144 -7.52 10.04 -13.56
N ASP A 145 -8.30 10.59 -12.63
CA ASP A 145 -8.93 9.89 -11.53
C ASP A 145 -10.27 9.26 -11.94
N LEU A 146 -10.24 8.46 -13.01
CA LEU A 146 -11.42 7.94 -13.72
C LEU A 146 -12.48 7.34 -12.78
N ALA A 147 -12.08 6.43 -11.88
CA ALA A 147 -13.02 5.70 -11.02
C ALA A 147 -13.79 6.58 -10.02
N PRO A 148 -13.15 7.38 -9.15
CA PRO A 148 -13.88 8.26 -8.24
C PRO A 148 -14.62 9.40 -8.96
N LEU A 149 -14.10 9.91 -10.08
CA LEU A 149 -14.82 10.91 -10.89
C LEU A 149 -16.04 10.31 -11.64
N SER A 150 -16.04 9.00 -11.91
CA SER A 150 -17.21 8.28 -12.42
C SER A 150 -18.32 8.15 -11.39
N HIS A 151 -17.99 7.97 -10.10
CA HIS A 151 -18.98 7.99 -9.02
C HIS A 151 -19.62 9.39 -8.85
N LEU A 152 -18.82 10.46 -9.02
CA LEU A 152 -19.34 11.83 -9.12
C LEU A 152 -20.30 12.00 -10.33
N ALA A 153 -19.85 11.62 -11.53
CA ALA A 153 -20.64 11.77 -12.76
C ALA A 153 -21.90 10.90 -12.76
N SER A 154 -21.86 9.72 -12.14
CA SER A 154 -23.02 8.82 -11.99
C SER A 154 -24.19 9.53 -11.32
N VAL A 155 -23.93 10.26 -10.22
CA VAL A 155 -24.98 11.01 -9.51
C VAL A 155 -25.57 12.10 -10.41
N MET A 156 -24.74 12.80 -11.18
CA MET A 156 -25.21 13.84 -12.13
C MET A 156 -26.17 13.27 -13.17
N ILE A 157 -25.98 12.03 -13.62
CA ILE A 157 -26.86 11.32 -14.57
C ILE A 157 -27.96 10.47 -13.90
N GLY A 158 -28.21 10.69 -12.60
CA GLY A 158 -29.28 10.04 -11.83
C GLY A 158 -29.01 8.59 -11.44
N VAL A 159 -27.74 8.17 -11.33
CA VAL A 159 -27.33 6.81 -10.97
C VAL A 159 -26.44 6.80 -9.72
N GLY A 160 -26.49 5.71 -8.95
CA GLY A 160 -25.76 5.59 -7.69
C GLY A 160 -26.45 6.34 -6.56
N GLU A 161 -25.67 6.86 -5.62
CA GLU A 161 -26.17 7.44 -4.37
C GLU A 161 -25.44 8.73 -4.01
N ALA A 162 -26.12 9.61 -3.27
CA ALA A 162 -25.55 10.84 -2.74
C ALA A 162 -26.06 11.13 -1.33
N PHE A 163 -25.24 11.83 -0.56
CA PHE A 163 -25.64 12.44 0.70
C PHE A 163 -26.31 13.80 0.46
N ILE A 164 -27.39 14.05 1.20
CA ILE A 164 -27.98 15.39 1.38
C ILE A 164 -28.27 15.61 2.87
N GLY A 165 -27.57 16.57 3.48
CA GLY A 165 -27.45 16.61 4.93
C GLY A 165 -26.73 15.36 5.43
N ASP A 166 -27.35 14.61 6.35
CA ASP A 166 -26.83 13.33 6.86
C ASP A 166 -27.52 12.10 6.20
N ALA A 167 -28.45 12.31 5.27
CA ALA A 167 -29.18 11.22 4.61
C ALA A 167 -28.48 10.78 3.31
N ARG A 168 -28.08 9.51 3.23
CA ARG A 168 -27.68 8.82 1.99
C ARG A 168 -28.95 8.39 1.26
N LEU A 169 -29.09 8.78 -0.02
CA LEU A 169 -30.26 8.51 -0.85
C LEU A 169 -29.84 8.10 -2.27
N PRO A 170 -30.68 7.37 -3.02
CA PRO A 170 -30.52 7.19 -4.46
C PRO A 170 -30.37 8.55 -5.17
N ALA A 171 -29.51 8.62 -6.19
CA ALA A 171 -29.15 9.88 -6.85
C ALA A 171 -30.35 10.70 -7.35
N VAL A 172 -31.37 10.04 -7.93
CA VAL A 172 -32.61 10.69 -8.38
C VAL A 172 -33.35 11.37 -7.22
N GLU A 173 -33.46 10.71 -6.06
CA GLU A 173 -34.11 11.26 -4.87
C GLU A 173 -33.30 12.39 -4.25
N ALA A 174 -31.97 12.25 -4.19
CA ALA A 174 -31.07 13.29 -3.68
C ALA A 174 -31.13 14.56 -4.52
N LEU A 175 -31.11 14.44 -5.84
CA LEU A 175 -31.27 15.56 -6.78
C LEU A 175 -32.66 16.19 -6.67
N ALA A 176 -33.73 15.39 -6.72
CA ALA A 176 -35.10 15.88 -6.60
C ALA A 176 -35.34 16.64 -5.29
N ARG A 177 -34.81 16.13 -4.16
CA ARG A 177 -34.88 16.77 -2.84
C ARG A 177 -34.10 18.10 -2.77
N ALA A 178 -33.07 18.27 -3.60
CA ALA A 178 -32.35 19.54 -3.77
C ALA A 178 -33.03 20.53 -4.74
N GLY A 179 -34.08 20.10 -5.46
CA GLY A 179 -34.72 20.86 -6.54
C GLY A 179 -33.91 20.81 -7.85
N LEU A 180 -33.11 19.75 -8.04
CA LEU A 180 -32.26 19.52 -9.22
C LEU A 180 -32.81 18.36 -10.05
N GLN A 181 -32.39 18.28 -11.30
CA GLN A 181 -32.71 17.18 -12.22
C GLN A 181 -31.42 16.52 -12.74
N PRO A 182 -31.44 15.23 -13.08
CA PRO A 182 -30.32 14.59 -13.78
C PRO A 182 -30.01 15.28 -15.11
N VAL A 183 -28.72 15.35 -15.48
CA VAL A 183 -28.26 15.85 -16.78
C VAL A 183 -28.10 14.70 -17.78
N GLU A 184 -28.50 14.92 -19.02
CA GLU A 184 -28.20 14.03 -20.15
C GLU A 184 -26.90 14.48 -20.82
N LEU A 185 -25.89 13.62 -20.87
CA LEU A 185 -24.54 13.97 -21.36
C LEU A 185 -24.44 13.95 -22.89
N GLY A 186 -23.92 15.02 -23.47
CA GLY A 186 -23.62 15.17 -24.88
C GLY A 186 -22.16 14.82 -25.20
N ALA A 187 -21.79 14.82 -26.49
CA ALA A 187 -20.45 14.45 -26.96
C ALA A 187 -19.32 15.05 -26.12
N LYS A 188 -18.31 14.22 -25.77
CA LYS A 188 -17.18 14.51 -24.86
C LYS A 188 -17.51 14.65 -23.37
N GLU A 189 -18.73 14.98 -22.96
CA GLU A 189 -19.00 15.36 -21.56
C GLU A 189 -18.79 14.25 -20.53
N GLY A 190 -19.05 12.98 -20.90
CA GLY A 190 -18.73 11.84 -20.06
C GLY A 190 -17.23 11.75 -19.79
N LEU A 191 -16.41 11.87 -20.84
CA LEU A 191 -14.95 11.88 -20.68
C LEU A 191 -14.47 13.11 -19.89
N ALA A 192 -14.99 14.30 -20.16
CA ALA A 192 -14.57 15.53 -19.48
C ALA A 192 -14.85 15.52 -17.96
N LEU A 193 -15.95 14.88 -17.54
CA LEU A 193 -16.25 14.67 -16.13
C LEU A 193 -15.29 13.66 -15.48
N LEU A 194 -14.97 12.57 -16.17
CA LEU A 194 -14.12 11.48 -15.69
C LEU A 194 -12.62 11.80 -15.69
N ASN A 195 -12.16 12.59 -16.66
CA ASN A 195 -10.75 12.76 -16.97
C ASN A 195 -10.14 13.96 -16.22
N GLY A 196 -8.96 13.78 -15.63
CA GLY A 196 -8.26 14.78 -14.81
C GLY A 196 -8.04 14.40 -13.34
N THR A 197 -7.26 15.23 -12.65
CA THR A 197 -6.52 14.90 -11.42
C THR A 197 -7.19 15.34 -10.12
N GLN A 198 -8.50 15.61 -10.15
CA GLN A 198 -9.19 16.33 -9.08
C GLN A 198 -9.39 15.53 -7.79
N PHE A 199 -9.42 14.19 -7.83
CA PHE A 199 -9.52 13.37 -6.61
C PHE A 199 -8.17 13.31 -5.91
N SER A 200 -7.10 13.04 -6.66
CA SER A 200 -5.72 13.02 -6.16
C SER A 200 -5.34 14.38 -5.59
N THR A 201 -5.65 15.47 -6.31
CA THR A 201 -5.41 16.85 -5.87
C THR A 201 -6.24 17.20 -4.62
N ALA A 202 -7.51 16.79 -4.55
CA ALA A 202 -8.34 17.03 -3.38
C ALA A 202 -7.80 16.34 -2.12
N TYR A 203 -7.37 15.08 -2.22
CA TYR A 203 -6.74 14.38 -1.10
C TYR A 203 -5.42 15.03 -0.67
N ALA A 204 -4.54 15.39 -1.61
CA ALA A 204 -3.26 16.00 -1.31
C ALA A 204 -3.41 17.39 -0.67
N LEU A 205 -4.34 18.23 -1.16
CA LEU A 205 -4.69 19.51 -0.55
C LEU A 205 -5.33 19.34 0.84
N ALA A 206 -6.23 18.38 1.02
CA ALA A 206 -6.85 18.11 2.31
C ALA A 206 -5.82 17.65 3.35
N GLY A 207 -4.91 16.76 2.96
CA GLY A 207 -3.74 16.37 3.77
C GLY A 207 -2.89 17.57 4.14
N LEU A 208 -2.46 18.38 3.16
CA LEU A 208 -1.71 19.62 3.37
C LEU A 208 -2.36 20.54 4.42
N PHE A 209 -3.69 20.77 4.35
CA PHE A 209 -4.39 21.65 5.28
C PHE A 209 -4.37 21.17 6.74
N GLU A 210 -4.36 19.85 6.96
CA GLU A 210 -4.20 19.30 8.32
C GLU A 210 -2.72 19.25 8.75
N ILE A 211 -1.80 19.06 7.81
CA ILE A 211 -0.35 19.09 8.08
C ILE A 211 0.12 20.50 8.49
N GLU A 212 -0.44 21.57 7.92
CA GLU A 212 -0.18 22.94 8.39
C GLU A 212 -0.57 23.12 9.87
N THR A 213 -1.73 22.56 10.27
CA THR A 213 -2.20 22.56 11.67
C THR A 213 -1.29 21.72 12.56
N LEU A 214 -0.86 20.55 12.08
CA LEU A 214 0.08 19.67 12.76
C LEU A 214 1.44 20.34 12.99
N PHE A 215 1.97 21.00 11.97
CA PHE A 215 3.25 21.70 11.99
C PHE A 215 3.24 22.82 13.05
N GLN A 216 2.20 23.65 13.08
CA GLN A 216 2.03 24.69 14.11
C GLN A 216 1.99 24.09 15.52
N ALA A 217 1.22 23.01 15.72
CA ALA A 217 1.17 22.32 17.01
C ALA A 217 2.53 21.71 17.41
N ALA A 218 3.31 21.21 16.45
CA ALA A 218 4.65 20.68 16.67
C ALA A 218 5.68 21.76 17.05
N LEU A 219 5.52 23.01 16.59
CA LEU A 219 6.33 24.14 17.07
C LEU A 219 5.97 24.54 18.51
N VAL A 220 4.68 24.62 18.84
CA VAL A 220 4.22 24.97 20.20
C VAL A 220 4.63 23.90 21.21
N THR A 221 4.37 22.63 20.92
CA THR A 221 4.80 21.51 21.78
C THR A 221 6.32 21.35 21.82
N GLY A 222 7.01 21.69 20.73
CA GLY A 222 8.47 21.77 20.68
C GLY A 222 9.04 22.80 21.64
N ALA A 223 8.52 24.03 21.63
CA ALA A 223 8.88 25.09 22.59
C ALA A 223 8.59 24.66 24.04
N LEU A 224 7.39 24.12 24.31
CA LEU A 224 7.03 23.59 25.64
C LEU A 224 7.94 22.44 26.10
N SER A 225 8.48 21.65 25.17
CA SER A 225 9.43 20.56 25.50
C SER A 225 10.82 21.11 25.84
N VAL A 226 11.26 22.20 25.20
CA VAL A 226 12.48 22.93 25.58
C VAL A 226 12.32 23.48 27.00
N GLU A 227 11.23 24.20 27.26
CA GLU A 227 10.90 24.75 28.59
C GLU A 227 10.88 23.64 29.67
N ALA A 228 10.16 22.54 29.44
CA ALA A 228 10.03 21.44 30.39
C ALA A 228 11.38 20.76 30.72
N ALA A 229 12.25 20.60 29.72
CA ALA A 229 13.60 20.07 29.90
C ALA A 229 14.62 21.11 30.39
N LYS A 230 14.20 22.36 30.64
CA LYS A 230 15.10 23.50 30.87
C LYS A 230 16.18 23.60 29.78
N GLY A 231 15.82 23.44 28.51
CA GLY A 231 16.77 23.50 27.39
C GLY A 231 17.29 24.92 27.11
N SER A 232 18.31 25.03 26.27
CA SER A 232 18.84 26.30 25.81
C SER A 232 18.11 26.81 24.57
N ASP A 233 17.89 28.12 24.52
CA ASP A 233 17.35 28.86 23.36
C ASP A 233 18.45 29.31 22.38
N THR A 234 19.72 29.27 22.77
CA THR A 234 20.87 29.62 21.93
C THR A 234 20.88 28.92 20.56
N PRO A 235 20.47 27.64 20.42
CA PRO A 235 20.31 26.97 19.12
C PRO A 235 19.29 27.59 18.14
N PHE A 236 18.55 28.61 18.58
CA PHE A 236 17.53 29.36 17.84
C PHE A 236 17.99 30.82 17.56
N ASP A 237 19.23 31.19 17.91
CA ASP A 237 19.79 32.52 17.63
C ASP A 237 19.85 32.79 16.11
N PRO A 238 19.25 33.88 15.60
CA PRO A 238 19.08 34.13 14.17
C PRO A 238 20.39 34.07 13.37
N ARG A 239 21.55 34.38 13.97
CA ARG A 239 22.86 34.32 13.31
C ARG A 239 23.22 32.89 12.89
N ILE A 240 22.87 31.90 13.72
CA ILE A 240 23.07 30.47 13.44
C ILE A 240 22.20 29.99 12.27
N HIS A 241 21.07 30.65 12.02
CA HIS A 241 20.17 30.33 10.92
C HIS A 241 20.60 31.03 9.64
N ALA A 242 20.85 32.34 9.71
CA ALA A 242 21.31 33.18 8.61
C ALA A 242 22.58 32.63 7.91
N ILE A 243 23.60 32.21 8.68
CA ILE A 243 24.87 31.68 8.11
C ILE A 243 24.66 30.39 7.29
N ARG A 244 23.55 29.63 7.48
CA ARG A 244 23.23 28.45 6.64
C ARG A 244 22.24 28.74 5.51
N GLY A 245 21.65 29.93 5.43
CA GLY A 245 20.75 30.36 4.34
C GLY A 245 19.34 29.74 4.25
N GLN A 246 19.10 28.52 4.76
CA GLN A 246 17.80 27.84 4.57
C GLN A 246 16.60 28.57 5.17
N SER A 247 15.57 28.81 4.35
CA SER A 247 14.50 29.76 4.65
C SER A 247 13.53 29.24 5.72
N GLY A 248 13.13 27.97 5.65
CA GLY A 248 12.25 27.33 6.63
C GLY A 248 12.95 27.16 7.96
N LYS A 249 14.28 26.93 7.96
CA LYS A 249 15.13 26.94 9.16
C LYS A 249 15.17 28.30 9.84
N ILE A 250 15.22 29.40 9.09
CA ILE A 250 15.20 30.77 9.61
C ILE A 250 13.82 31.08 10.22
N ALA A 251 12.75 30.81 9.47
CA ALA A 251 11.37 31.03 9.93
C ALA A 251 11.07 30.23 11.22
N THR A 252 11.37 28.94 11.22
CA THR A 252 11.15 28.04 12.36
C THR A 252 11.89 28.50 13.62
N ALA A 253 13.14 28.94 13.49
CA ALA A 253 13.91 29.46 14.62
C ALA A 253 13.31 30.74 15.21
N ALA A 254 12.89 31.67 14.34
CA ALA A 254 12.23 32.89 14.75
C ALA A 254 10.92 32.59 15.51
N THR A 255 10.10 31.65 15.00
CA THR A 255 8.87 31.22 15.69
C THR A 255 9.15 30.57 17.05
N LEU A 256 10.07 29.60 17.13
CA LEU A 256 10.42 28.95 18.40
C LEU A 256 10.95 29.96 19.43
N ARG A 257 11.83 30.87 19.03
CA ARG A 257 12.35 31.94 19.89
C ARG A 257 11.23 32.88 20.36
N SER A 258 10.29 33.24 19.49
CA SER A 258 9.13 34.08 19.83
C SER A 258 8.23 33.39 20.86
N LEU A 259 8.00 32.09 20.71
CA LEU A 259 7.17 31.29 21.63
C LEU A 259 7.73 31.17 23.06
N MET A 260 9.04 31.33 23.26
CA MET A 260 9.71 31.25 24.57
C MET A 260 10.19 32.62 25.09
N GLN A 261 9.83 33.71 24.41
CA GLN A 261 10.24 35.05 24.80
C GLN A 261 9.68 35.43 26.18
N GLY A 262 10.58 35.78 27.11
CA GLY A 262 10.19 36.16 28.48
C GLY A 262 9.90 34.99 29.42
N SER A 263 10.45 33.80 29.15
CA SER A 263 10.36 32.65 30.05
C SER A 263 11.20 32.81 31.32
N ASP A 264 10.54 32.81 32.49
CA ASP A 264 11.20 32.69 33.80
C ASP A 264 11.96 31.35 33.95
N ILE A 265 11.50 30.29 33.29
CA ILE A 265 12.17 28.98 33.34
C ILE A 265 13.52 29.10 32.65
N ARG A 266 13.59 29.72 31.47
CA ARG A 266 14.84 29.95 30.74
C ARG A 266 15.84 30.79 31.53
N GLU A 267 15.38 31.86 32.17
CA GLU A 267 16.25 32.68 33.03
C GLU A 267 16.75 31.92 34.27
N SER A 268 15.96 30.98 34.81
CA SER A 268 16.33 30.18 36.00
C SER A 268 17.56 29.27 35.85
N HIS A 269 18.04 29.05 34.62
CA HIS A 269 19.25 28.30 34.29
C HIS A 269 20.10 28.99 33.22
N ARG A 270 20.00 30.32 33.09
CA ARG A 270 20.77 31.08 32.11
C ARG A 270 22.27 31.07 32.43
N ASP A 271 22.59 31.25 33.71
CA ASP A 271 23.94 31.21 34.25
C ASP A 271 24.15 29.91 35.05
N ASN A 272 25.39 29.40 35.05
CA ASN A 272 25.79 28.18 35.76
C ASN A 272 25.04 26.89 35.37
N ASP A 273 24.50 26.79 34.15
CA ASP A 273 24.01 25.51 33.63
C ASP A 273 25.19 24.55 33.41
N VAL A 274 25.13 23.38 34.06
CA VAL A 274 26.13 22.32 33.93
C VAL A 274 26.07 21.61 32.56
N ARG A 275 24.99 21.81 31.78
CA ARG A 275 24.79 21.18 30.47
C ARG A 275 25.44 22.00 29.37
N VAL A 276 26.48 21.44 28.75
CA VAL A 276 27.20 22.09 27.64
C VAL A 276 26.37 22.15 26.35
N LYS A 277 25.51 21.16 26.09
CA LYS A 277 24.69 21.05 24.86
C LYS A 277 23.41 20.24 25.11
N ASP A 278 22.28 20.72 24.60
CA ASP A 278 21.04 19.92 24.58
C ASP A 278 21.11 18.74 23.57
N PRO A 279 20.30 17.68 23.79
CA PRO A 279 20.00 16.64 22.80
C PRO A 279 19.48 17.22 21.47
N TYR A 280 19.71 16.49 20.37
CA TYR A 280 19.31 16.95 19.04
C TYR A 280 17.79 17.14 18.88
N CYS A 281 16.95 16.38 19.59
CA CYS A 281 15.49 16.56 19.53
C CYS A 281 15.02 17.94 20.05
N LEU A 282 15.84 18.66 20.82
CA LEU A 282 15.63 20.08 21.18
C LEU A 282 16.47 21.01 20.29
N ARG A 283 17.79 20.79 20.23
CA ARG A 283 18.77 21.68 19.58
C ARG A 283 18.65 21.73 18.05
N CYS A 284 18.15 20.67 17.44
CA CYS A 284 17.98 20.54 15.99
C CYS A 284 16.56 20.82 15.51
N GLN A 285 15.64 21.28 16.36
CA GLN A 285 14.27 21.60 15.95
C GLN A 285 14.18 22.53 14.74
N PRO A 286 14.86 23.71 14.68
CA PRO A 286 14.83 24.53 13.47
C PRO A 286 15.50 23.92 12.25
N LYS A 287 16.27 22.85 12.41
CA LYS A 287 16.92 22.19 11.28
C LYS A 287 15.91 21.18 10.71
N VAL A 288 15.47 20.20 11.49
CA VAL A 288 14.48 19.18 11.05
C VAL A 288 13.14 19.81 10.65
N MET A 289 12.50 20.57 11.54
CA MET A 289 11.23 21.24 11.24
C MET A 289 11.40 22.32 10.15
N GLY A 290 12.60 22.90 10.02
CA GLY A 290 12.91 23.88 8.99
C GLY A 290 12.96 23.30 7.59
N GLU A 291 13.67 22.18 7.39
CA GLU A 291 13.67 21.50 6.09
C GLU A 291 12.26 20.91 5.79
N ALA A 292 11.53 20.42 6.80
CA ALA A 292 10.14 19.98 6.63
C ALA A 292 9.23 21.12 6.09
N LEU A 293 9.36 22.34 6.63
CA LEU A 293 8.63 23.51 6.13
C LEU A 293 8.99 23.87 4.68
N ASP A 294 10.25 23.74 4.29
CA ASP A 294 10.69 24.03 2.92
C ASP A 294 10.19 22.95 1.93
N ILE A 295 10.11 21.67 2.33
CA ILE A 295 9.47 20.60 1.55
C ILE A 295 7.95 20.84 1.42
N LEU A 296 7.27 21.22 2.50
CA LEU A 296 5.83 21.56 2.45
C LEU A 296 5.55 22.72 1.48
N ARG A 297 6.42 23.73 1.41
CA ARG A 297 6.30 24.84 0.44
C ARG A 297 6.48 24.42 -1.01
N GLN A 298 7.32 23.41 -1.28
CA GLN A 298 7.45 22.83 -2.62
C GLN A 298 6.15 22.12 -3.02
N ALA A 299 5.62 21.25 -2.15
CA ALA A 299 4.33 20.59 -2.37
C ALA A 299 3.17 21.59 -2.56
N VAL A 300 3.10 22.65 -1.74
CA VAL A 300 2.13 23.75 -1.89
C VAL A 300 2.19 24.36 -3.30
N THR A 301 3.39 24.67 -3.80
CA THR A 301 3.56 25.31 -5.11
C THR A 301 3.02 24.41 -6.23
N THR A 302 3.33 23.12 -6.19
CA THR A 302 2.84 22.15 -7.17
C THR A 302 1.33 21.97 -7.10
N LEU A 303 0.77 21.83 -5.90
CA LEU A 303 -0.68 21.61 -5.72
C LEU A 303 -1.52 22.86 -6.03
N GLU A 304 -1.01 24.07 -5.80
CA GLU A 304 -1.71 25.32 -6.18
C GLU A 304 -1.72 25.54 -7.70
N ILE A 305 -0.68 25.10 -8.42
CA ILE A 305 -0.67 25.06 -9.89
C ILE A 305 -1.69 24.02 -10.39
N GLU A 306 -1.61 22.78 -9.90
CA GLU A 306 -2.49 21.69 -10.33
C GLU A 306 -3.97 22.01 -10.09
N ALA A 307 -4.31 22.57 -8.92
CA ALA A 307 -5.67 22.95 -8.55
C ALA A 307 -6.28 24.04 -9.45
N ASN A 308 -5.45 24.74 -10.23
CA ASN A 308 -5.83 25.75 -11.20
C ASN A 308 -5.57 25.30 -12.66
N GLY A 309 -5.06 24.10 -12.90
CA GLY A 309 -4.81 23.55 -14.23
C GLY A 309 -6.09 23.02 -14.91
N VAL A 310 -6.02 22.86 -16.23
CA VAL A 310 -6.99 22.05 -16.98
C VAL A 310 -6.35 20.69 -17.26
N THR A 311 -6.86 19.66 -16.61
CA THR A 311 -6.30 18.30 -16.61
C THR A 311 -7.14 17.29 -17.41
N ASP A 312 -8.01 17.78 -18.28
CA ASP A 312 -8.87 16.99 -19.18
C ASP A 312 -8.15 16.63 -20.51
N ASN A 313 -8.71 15.69 -21.28
CA ASN A 313 -8.25 15.33 -22.63
C ASN A 313 -9.40 14.79 -23.51
N PRO A 314 -9.51 15.17 -24.81
CA PRO A 314 -8.71 16.21 -25.48
C PRO A 314 -9.06 17.62 -24.99
N LEU A 315 -8.16 18.57 -25.22
CA LEU A 315 -8.37 19.99 -24.93
C LEU A 315 -8.91 20.70 -26.18
N VAL A 316 -9.89 21.58 -25.98
CA VAL A 316 -10.58 22.33 -27.03
C VAL A 316 -10.03 23.76 -27.07
N PHE A 317 -9.43 24.14 -28.19
CA PHE A 317 -8.87 25.47 -28.43
C PHE A 317 -9.82 26.26 -29.32
N THR A 318 -10.55 27.20 -28.72
CA THR A 318 -11.67 27.89 -29.39
C THR A 318 -11.21 28.88 -30.46
N GLU A 319 -9.97 29.35 -30.35
CA GLU A 319 -9.32 30.29 -31.27
C GLU A 319 -8.99 29.64 -32.63
N THR A 320 -8.61 28.35 -32.63
CA THR A 320 -8.34 27.58 -33.86
C THR A 320 -9.51 26.66 -34.24
N GLY A 321 -10.41 26.36 -33.31
CA GLY A 321 -11.51 25.41 -33.50
C GLY A 321 -11.04 23.95 -33.51
N GLU A 322 -9.91 23.67 -32.88
CA GLU A 322 -9.27 22.35 -32.83
C GLU A 322 -9.50 21.67 -31.48
N ALA A 323 -9.46 20.33 -31.49
CA ALA A 323 -9.38 19.51 -30.28
C ALA A 323 -8.07 18.72 -30.31
N LEU A 324 -7.16 19.02 -29.39
CA LEU A 324 -5.82 18.44 -29.33
C LEU A 324 -5.76 17.39 -28.22
N SER A 325 -5.26 16.19 -28.55
CA SER A 325 -4.98 15.16 -27.55
C SER A 325 -3.59 15.37 -26.94
N GLY A 326 -3.52 15.39 -25.62
CA GLY A 326 -2.31 15.46 -24.81
C GLY A 326 -2.40 14.53 -23.60
N GLY A 327 -1.67 14.86 -22.53
CA GLY A 327 -1.53 14.03 -21.32
C GLY A 327 -1.67 14.79 -20.00
N ASN A 328 -2.34 15.95 -19.99
CA ASN A 328 -2.52 16.79 -18.79
C ASN A 328 -3.25 16.08 -17.63
N PHE A 329 -3.81 14.91 -17.87
CA PHE A 329 -4.49 14.06 -16.90
C PHE A 329 -3.56 13.24 -16.01
N HIS A 330 -2.25 13.22 -16.29
CA HIS A 330 -1.30 12.33 -15.62
C HIS A 330 -0.79 13.01 -14.34
N ALA A 331 -1.22 12.52 -13.19
CA ALA A 331 -1.08 13.20 -11.90
C ALA A 331 0.32 13.13 -11.26
N GLU A 332 1.39 13.01 -12.07
CA GLU A 332 2.78 12.90 -11.59
C GLU A 332 3.20 14.05 -10.65
N PRO A 333 2.87 15.33 -10.93
CA PRO A 333 3.22 16.41 -10.03
C PRO A 333 2.52 16.26 -8.66
N VAL A 334 1.29 15.74 -8.65
CA VAL A 334 0.50 15.48 -7.43
C VAL A 334 1.09 14.31 -6.64
N ALA A 335 1.58 13.27 -7.32
CA ALA A 335 2.24 12.13 -6.69
C ALA A 335 3.50 12.56 -5.94
N PHE A 336 4.40 13.31 -6.60
CA PHE A 336 5.59 13.86 -5.94
C PHE A 336 5.24 14.82 -4.80
N ALA A 337 4.22 15.68 -4.97
CA ALA A 337 3.76 16.56 -3.91
C ALA A 337 3.22 15.77 -2.71
N ALA A 338 2.45 14.70 -2.92
CA ALA A 338 1.91 13.86 -1.86
C ALA A 338 3.02 13.10 -1.10
N ASP A 339 4.01 12.55 -1.80
CA ASP A 339 5.16 11.88 -1.18
C ASP A 339 6.00 12.89 -0.36
N MET A 340 6.17 14.12 -0.84
CA MET A 340 6.77 15.23 -0.07
C MET A 340 6.00 15.54 1.22
N LEU A 341 4.66 15.57 1.17
CA LEU A 341 3.82 15.74 2.37
C LEU A 341 4.02 14.58 3.37
N ALA A 342 4.06 13.33 2.89
CA ALA A 342 4.24 12.15 3.73
C ALA A 342 5.60 12.13 4.43
N MET A 343 6.69 12.45 3.71
CA MET A 343 8.03 12.61 4.30
C MET A 343 8.07 13.68 5.39
N ALA A 344 7.46 14.85 5.13
CA ALA A 344 7.43 15.95 6.10
C ALA A 344 6.68 15.54 7.39
N VAL A 345 5.54 14.84 7.27
CA VAL A 345 4.79 14.29 8.42
C VAL A 345 5.62 13.29 9.21
N CYS A 346 6.33 12.39 8.53
CA CYS A 346 7.18 11.38 9.18
C CYS A 346 8.26 12.06 10.04
N GLU A 347 8.95 13.08 9.52
CA GLU A 347 10.00 13.79 10.28
C GLU A 347 9.45 14.67 11.41
N ILE A 348 8.29 15.31 11.22
CA ILE A 348 7.59 16.05 12.29
C ILE A 348 7.24 15.12 13.46
N GLY A 349 6.68 13.94 13.18
CA GLY A 349 6.38 12.92 14.19
C GLY A 349 7.64 12.38 14.86
N SER A 350 8.64 12.01 14.06
CA SER A 350 9.95 11.50 14.49
C SER A 350 10.63 12.41 15.51
N ILE A 351 10.80 13.69 15.21
CA ILE A 351 11.44 14.62 16.17
C ILE A 351 10.58 14.86 17.42
N SER A 352 9.24 14.82 17.31
CA SER A 352 8.35 15.00 18.46
C SER A 352 8.36 13.80 19.41
N GLU A 353 8.38 12.57 18.89
CA GLU A 353 8.54 11.37 19.72
C GLU A 353 9.93 11.32 20.38
N ARG A 354 11.00 11.71 19.67
CA ARG A 354 12.34 11.82 20.28
C ARG A 354 12.43 12.88 21.38
N ARG A 355 11.56 13.90 21.38
CA ARG A 355 11.39 14.82 22.53
C ARG A 355 10.65 14.15 23.69
N LEU A 356 9.58 13.40 23.42
CA LEU A 356 8.85 12.65 24.44
C LEU A 356 9.74 11.60 25.12
N ALA A 357 10.50 10.82 24.35
CA ALA A 357 11.47 9.83 24.84
C ALA A 357 12.53 10.47 25.75
N MET A 358 13.05 11.64 25.37
CA MET A 358 13.99 12.41 26.18
C MET A 358 13.36 12.93 27.48
N LEU A 359 12.10 13.40 27.45
CA LEU A 359 11.41 13.91 28.64
C LEU A 359 11.08 12.82 29.67
N VAL A 360 10.82 11.58 29.25
CA VAL A 360 10.54 10.48 30.19
C VAL A 360 11.81 9.86 30.82
N ASP A 361 12.98 10.10 30.22
CA ASP A 361 14.27 9.66 30.73
C ASP A 361 14.80 10.64 31.79
N PRO A 362 14.96 10.23 33.07
CA PRO A 362 15.46 11.12 34.12
C PRO A 362 16.93 11.53 33.91
N ALA A 363 17.74 10.72 33.22
CA ALA A 363 19.15 11.00 32.96
C ALA A 363 19.35 12.12 31.91
N LEU A 364 18.36 12.30 31.03
CA LEU A 364 18.39 13.35 30.00
C LEU A 364 17.57 14.59 30.38
N SER A 365 16.41 14.41 31.02
CA SER A 365 15.50 15.51 31.35
C SER A 365 15.75 16.17 32.71
N GLY A 366 16.36 15.46 33.67
CA GLY A 366 16.41 15.89 35.07
C GLY A 366 15.05 15.89 35.78
N LEU A 367 14.00 15.35 35.15
CA LEU A 367 12.65 15.21 35.71
C LEU A 367 12.48 13.81 36.35
N PRO A 368 11.44 13.58 37.18
CA PRO A 368 11.11 12.24 37.65
C PRO A 368 10.88 11.27 36.48
N ALA A 369 11.41 10.06 36.58
CA ALA A 369 11.30 9.03 35.54
C ALA A 369 9.85 8.85 35.08
N PHE A 370 9.60 8.79 33.77
CA PHE A 370 8.26 8.71 33.18
C PHE A 370 7.28 9.82 33.61
N LEU A 371 7.79 10.98 34.06
CA LEU A 371 7.03 12.14 34.48
C LEU A 371 5.99 11.87 35.60
N THR A 372 6.25 10.87 36.45
CA THR A 372 5.38 10.51 37.58
C THR A 372 5.90 11.05 38.92
N PRO A 373 5.05 11.65 39.78
CA PRO A 373 5.46 12.08 41.13
C PRO A 373 5.85 10.92 42.07
N ARG A 374 5.47 9.68 41.75
CA ARG A 374 5.74 8.48 42.56
C ARG A 374 6.15 7.31 41.65
N PRO A 375 7.41 7.26 41.17
CA PRO A 375 7.91 6.15 40.36
C PRO A 375 7.94 4.84 41.16
N GLY A 376 7.93 3.70 40.47
CA GLY A 376 7.79 2.37 41.06
C GLY A 376 6.34 2.00 41.41
N LEU A 377 5.54 2.93 41.95
CA LEU A 377 4.11 2.72 42.23
C LEU A 377 3.19 3.10 41.04
N ASN A 378 3.64 4.01 40.17
CA ASN A 378 2.83 4.49 39.04
C ASN A 378 3.70 4.55 37.77
N SER A 379 3.22 4.02 36.66
CA SER A 379 3.97 3.94 35.38
C SER A 379 4.04 5.26 34.60
N GLY A 380 3.27 6.28 34.99
CA GLY A 380 3.31 7.62 34.38
C GLY A 380 3.11 7.60 32.86
N PHE A 381 4.04 8.22 32.14
CA PHE A 381 4.05 8.34 30.67
C PHE A 381 4.81 7.22 29.94
N MET A 382 5.17 6.13 30.63
CA MET A 382 5.84 4.96 30.05
C MET A 382 5.09 4.40 28.82
N ILE A 383 3.85 3.95 29.00
CA ILE A 383 3.06 3.37 27.90
C ILE A 383 2.65 4.42 26.85
N PRO A 384 2.26 5.67 27.19
CA PRO A 384 2.10 6.73 26.20
C PRO A 384 3.31 6.96 25.28
N GLN A 385 4.54 6.79 25.79
CA GLN A 385 5.75 6.88 24.96
C GLN A 385 5.91 5.67 24.03
N VAL A 386 5.56 4.45 24.48
CA VAL A 386 5.48 3.26 23.61
C VAL A 386 4.45 3.45 22.49
N THR A 387 3.26 3.98 22.80
CA THR A 387 2.24 4.29 21.79
C THR A 387 2.73 5.33 20.77
N ALA A 388 3.44 6.37 21.21
CA ALA A 388 4.01 7.35 20.29
C ALA A 388 5.08 6.73 19.37
N ALA A 389 5.94 5.86 19.90
CA ALA A 389 6.95 5.16 19.12
C ALA A 389 6.34 4.23 18.06
N ALA A 390 5.27 3.49 18.41
CA ALA A 390 4.55 2.63 17.46
C ALA A 390 3.96 3.45 16.29
N LEU A 391 3.22 4.52 16.61
CA LEU A 391 2.58 5.38 15.61
C LEU A 391 3.59 6.11 14.70
N VAL A 392 4.73 6.54 15.24
CA VAL A 392 5.83 7.09 14.41
C VAL A 392 6.46 6.01 13.53
N SER A 393 6.49 4.74 13.96
CA SER A 393 6.96 3.63 13.14
C SER A 393 6.01 3.32 11.98
N GLU A 394 4.69 3.40 12.19
CA GLU A 394 3.70 3.30 11.11
C GLU A 394 3.86 4.41 10.06
N ASN A 395 4.12 5.65 10.50
CA ASN A 395 4.34 6.78 9.57
C ASN A 395 5.54 6.56 8.63
N LYS A 396 6.58 5.81 9.06
CA LYS A 396 7.73 5.48 8.18
C LYS A 396 7.33 4.57 7.03
N GLN A 397 6.45 3.60 7.28
CA GLN A 397 5.93 2.71 6.24
C GLN A 397 5.05 3.48 5.25
N ARG A 398 4.24 4.43 5.77
CA ARG A 398 3.37 5.32 4.97
C ARG A 398 4.14 6.38 4.18
N ALA A 399 5.40 6.64 4.51
CA ALA A 399 6.28 7.58 3.80
C ALA A 399 7.13 6.89 2.71
N TYR A 400 6.89 5.61 2.42
CA TYR A 400 7.38 5.00 1.19
C TYR A 400 6.71 5.70 -0.01
N PRO A 401 7.47 6.20 -1.00
CA PRO A 401 6.90 7.00 -2.08
C PRO A 401 5.98 6.15 -2.96
N ALA A 402 4.77 6.65 -3.22
CA ALA A 402 3.86 6.01 -4.17
C ALA A 402 4.25 6.31 -5.63
N SER A 403 4.86 7.47 -5.88
CA SER A 403 5.23 7.94 -7.24
C SER A 403 6.30 7.11 -7.95
N VAL A 404 6.96 6.17 -7.26
CA VAL A 404 7.96 5.27 -7.88
C VAL A 404 7.37 3.91 -8.26
N ASP A 405 6.07 3.68 -8.00
CA ASP A 405 5.32 2.51 -8.46
C ASP A 405 4.47 2.87 -9.68
N SER A 406 4.41 1.95 -10.64
CA SER A 406 3.60 2.09 -11.85
C SER A 406 3.25 0.71 -12.41
N ILE A 407 1.96 0.47 -12.64
CA ILE A 407 1.44 -0.78 -13.18
C ILE A 407 0.69 -0.47 -14.48
N PRO A 408 1.13 -0.98 -15.64
CA PRO A 408 0.44 -0.76 -16.92
C PRO A 408 -1.03 -1.20 -16.91
N THR A 409 -1.92 -0.31 -17.33
CA THR A 409 -3.36 -0.55 -17.46
C THR A 409 -3.79 -0.56 -18.94
N SER A 410 -5.06 -0.89 -19.19
CA SER A 410 -5.69 -0.81 -20.53
C SER A 410 -4.92 -1.52 -21.66
N ALA A 411 -4.37 -2.70 -21.35
CA ALA A 411 -3.52 -3.51 -22.25
C ALA A 411 -2.31 -2.74 -22.81
N ASN A 412 -1.58 -2.07 -21.92
CA ASN A 412 -0.39 -1.23 -22.19
C ASN A 412 -0.67 0.00 -23.05
N GLN A 413 -1.93 0.44 -23.16
CA GLN A 413 -2.25 1.76 -23.71
C GLN A 413 -2.04 2.88 -22.66
N GLU A 414 -2.13 2.52 -21.38
CA GLU A 414 -1.78 3.32 -20.23
C GLU A 414 -0.56 2.63 -19.57
N ASP A 415 0.60 2.74 -20.20
CA ASP A 415 1.82 2.02 -19.83
C ASP A 415 2.60 2.67 -18.67
N HIS A 416 2.28 3.92 -18.34
CA HIS A 416 2.80 4.64 -17.19
C HIS A 416 1.67 5.29 -16.40
N VAL A 417 1.74 5.19 -15.07
CA VAL A 417 0.75 5.74 -14.13
C VAL A 417 1.49 6.43 -12.97
N SER A 418 0.87 7.44 -12.34
CA SER A 418 1.52 8.23 -11.29
C SER A 418 1.34 7.71 -9.86
N MET A 419 0.34 6.85 -9.64
CA MET A 419 -0.13 6.43 -8.32
C MET A 419 -0.45 7.60 -7.36
N ALA A 420 -0.71 8.82 -7.85
CA ALA A 420 -0.97 10.00 -7.03
C ALA A 420 -2.10 9.79 -6.01
N ALA A 421 -3.14 9.06 -6.42
CA ALA A 421 -4.26 8.66 -5.57
C ALA A 421 -3.85 7.76 -4.40
N HIS A 422 -2.75 6.99 -4.49
CA HIS A 422 -2.20 6.21 -3.39
C HIS A 422 -1.42 7.12 -2.43
N GLY A 423 -0.45 7.88 -2.93
CA GLY A 423 0.35 8.81 -2.12
C GLY A 423 -0.50 9.82 -1.37
N ALA A 424 -1.47 10.45 -2.05
CA ALA A 424 -2.35 11.47 -1.47
C ALA A 424 -3.23 10.95 -0.32
N ARG A 425 -3.52 9.64 -0.28
CA ARG A 425 -4.28 9.00 0.80
C ARG A 425 -3.41 8.52 1.97
N CYS A 426 -2.08 8.52 1.83
CA CYS A 426 -1.15 8.24 2.93
C CYS A 426 -1.11 9.39 3.96
N THR A 427 -1.53 10.60 3.58
CA THR A 427 -1.72 11.77 4.47
C THR A 427 -3.22 12.09 4.65
N PRO A 428 -4.00 11.21 5.31
CA PRO A 428 -5.45 11.33 5.35
C PRO A 428 -5.91 12.56 6.16
N PRO A 429 -6.95 13.27 5.67
CA PRO A 429 -7.49 14.45 6.34
C PRO A 429 -8.28 14.13 7.62
N ASP A 430 -8.62 15.16 8.39
CA ASP A 430 -9.57 15.06 9.48
C ASP A 430 -10.96 14.74 8.90
N ALA A 431 -11.43 13.52 9.16
CA ALA A 431 -12.77 13.06 8.79
C ALA A 431 -13.83 13.70 9.70
N ASP A 432 -14.72 14.50 9.11
CA ASP A 432 -15.83 15.12 9.83
C ASP A 432 -17.00 14.14 10.02
N GLY A 433 -17.05 13.52 11.21
CA GLY A 433 -18.25 13.05 11.91
C GLY A 433 -19.07 11.88 11.34
N ARG A 434 -19.14 11.75 10.01
CA ARG A 434 -20.11 10.93 9.26
C ARG A 434 -19.47 9.58 8.94
N GLU A 435 -19.99 8.53 9.57
CA GLU A 435 -19.54 7.14 9.49
C GLU A 435 -18.04 6.93 9.79
N ARG A 436 -17.73 6.78 11.08
CA ARG A 436 -16.35 6.48 11.53
C ARG A 436 -16.01 5.01 11.34
N GLY A 437 -15.25 4.69 10.29
CA GLY A 437 -14.41 3.48 10.30
C GLY A 437 -13.44 3.48 11.48
N GLN A 438 -13.12 2.30 12.02
CA GLN A 438 -12.12 2.18 13.10
C GLN A 438 -10.73 2.62 12.60
N ARG A 439 -10.39 2.30 11.34
CA ARG A 439 -9.07 2.53 10.72
C ARG A 439 -8.71 4.02 10.61
N ASP A 440 -9.64 4.91 10.24
CA ASP A 440 -9.38 6.36 10.15
C ASP A 440 -9.06 7.03 11.49
N ARG A 441 -9.64 6.54 12.60
CA ARG A 441 -9.29 7.07 13.95
C ARG A 441 -7.83 6.82 14.29
N HIS A 442 -7.28 5.68 13.87
CA HIS A 442 -5.86 5.35 14.04
C HIS A 442 -4.98 6.18 13.09
N ARG A 443 -5.39 6.34 11.83
CA ARG A 443 -4.67 7.19 10.85
C ARG A 443 -4.49 8.63 11.34
N ALA A 444 -5.58 9.31 11.73
CA ALA A 444 -5.51 10.69 12.24
C ALA A 444 -4.80 10.79 13.62
N ALA A 445 -4.82 9.72 14.42
CA ALA A 445 -4.03 9.64 15.65
C ALA A 445 -2.52 9.48 15.37
N GLY A 446 -2.14 8.79 14.29
CA GLY A 446 -0.76 8.60 13.84
C GLY A 446 -0.08 9.90 13.42
N LEU A 447 -0.79 10.79 12.70
CA LEU A 447 -0.27 12.15 12.44
C LEU A 447 -0.06 12.93 13.75
N ARG A 448 -0.97 12.80 14.72
CA ARG A 448 -0.93 13.53 16.00
C ARG A 448 0.00 12.88 17.06
N ALA A 449 0.67 11.79 16.73
CA ALA A 449 1.53 11.03 17.63
C ALA A 449 2.79 11.82 17.99
N GLY A 450 2.91 12.21 19.27
CA GLY A 450 4.00 13.06 19.76
C GLY A 450 3.58 14.49 20.15
N LEU A 451 2.33 14.91 19.90
CA LEU A 451 1.81 16.22 20.33
C LEU A 451 1.10 16.21 21.70
N ARG A 452 0.80 15.03 22.26
CA ARG A 452 0.16 14.91 23.58
C ARG A 452 1.17 15.06 24.71
N LEU A 453 1.57 16.31 24.97
CA LEU A 453 2.22 16.67 26.23
C LEU A 453 1.27 16.46 27.41
N PRO A 454 1.79 16.17 28.63
CA PRO A 454 0.98 16.14 29.84
C PRO A 454 0.26 17.48 30.06
N ARG A 455 -0.99 17.47 30.53
CA ARG A 455 -1.61 18.69 31.05
C ARG A 455 -0.80 19.16 32.28
N PRO A 456 -0.47 20.47 32.40
CA PRO A 456 0.47 20.96 33.41
C PRO A 456 0.00 20.90 34.88
N ALA A 457 -1.12 20.22 35.19
CA ALA A 457 -1.58 19.99 36.55
C ALA A 457 -0.56 19.21 37.41
N ALA A 458 0.22 18.31 36.82
CA ALA A 458 1.23 17.53 37.54
C ALA A 458 2.48 18.35 37.97
N LEU A 459 2.73 19.51 37.33
CA LEU A 459 3.88 20.37 37.64
C LEU A 459 3.60 21.39 38.78
N GLN A 460 2.35 21.47 39.27
CA GLN A 460 1.93 22.55 40.18
C GLN A 460 2.47 22.43 41.62
N HIS A 461 3.11 21.33 42.02
CA HIS A 461 3.36 21.09 43.44
C HIS A 461 4.69 21.60 44.03
N ARG A 462 5.61 22.18 43.23
CA ARG A 462 6.83 22.85 43.73
C ARG A 462 7.28 24.06 42.88
N ALA A 463 6.39 25.03 42.67
CA ALA A 463 6.76 26.41 42.36
C ALA A 463 5.68 27.38 42.87
N GLY A 464 6.10 28.52 43.43
CA GLY A 464 5.20 29.47 44.09
C GLY A 464 4.22 30.19 43.15
N LYS A 465 3.16 30.75 43.73
CA LYS A 465 2.11 31.54 43.07
C LYS A 465 2.66 32.62 42.09
N ARG A 466 2.58 32.37 40.78
CA ARG A 466 2.20 33.33 39.69
C ARG A 466 2.41 32.70 38.29
N ALA A 467 1.40 32.00 37.77
CA ALA A 467 1.39 31.53 36.38
C ALA A 467 -0.05 31.51 35.82
N ARG A 468 -0.55 32.68 35.42
CA ARG A 468 -1.79 32.83 34.62
C ARG A 468 -1.53 33.84 33.50
N CYS A 469 -1.12 33.35 32.32
CA CYS A 469 -1.15 34.14 31.07
C CYS A 469 -1.13 33.28 29.78
N VAL A 470 -0.43 32.15 29.76
CA VAL A 470 -0.15 31.38 28.51
C VAL A 470 -1.28 30.39 28.13
N ALA A 471 -2.54 30.84 28.17
CA ALA A 471 -3.70 29.97 27.86
C ALA A 471 -4.76 30.62 26.94
N ARG A 472 -4.46 31.78 26.32
CA ARG A 472 -5.38 32.49 25.41
C ARG A 472 -4.82 32.88 24.03
N ALA A 473 -3.55 32.58 23.74
CA ALA A 473 -2.91 32.99 22.48
C ALA A 473 -3.14 32.03 21.28
N GLY A 474 -3.87 30.92 21.47
CA GLY A 474 -4.06 29.89 20.43
C GLY A 474 -5.29 30.06 19.53
N ALA A 475 -6.02 31.18 19.62
CA ALA A 475 -7.30 31.37 18.94
C ALA A 475 -7.28 32.40 17.80
N ASP A 476 -6.33 33.35 17.78
CA ASP A 476 -6.27 34.43 16.79
C ASP A 476 -4.83 34.70 16.33
N ALA A 477 -4.42 34.03 15.24
CA ALA A 477 -3.24 34.39 14.45
C ALA A 477 -3.42 33.93 12.99
N GLY A 478 -3.95 34.82 12.14
CA GLY A 478 -4.14 34.56 10.71
C GLY A 478 -2.81 34.46 9.93
N ARG A 479 -2.76 33.62 8.90
CA ARG A 479 -3.02 33.98 7.49
C ARG A 479 -1.91 34.83 6.84
N GLY A 480 -1.03 34.16 6.10
CA GLY A 480 -0.16 34.77 5.09
C GLY A 480 0.52 33.68 4.22
N PRO A 481 0.46 33.76 2.88
CA PRO A 481 1.20 32.84 1.99
C PRO A 481 2.68 33.23 1.89
N LEU A 482 3.55 32.28 1.49
CA LEU A 482 5.02 32.39 1.57
C LEU A 482 5.71 31.88 0.27
N LEU A 483 5.99 32.78 -0.67
CA LEU A 483 6.82 32.60 -1.90
C LEU A 483 7.46 33.97 -2.27
N PRO A 484 8.54 34.09 -3.10
CA PRO A 484 8.90 33.29 -4.29
C PRO A 484 10.45 32.97 -4.42
N PRO A 485 11.13 32.81 -5.61
CA PRO A 485 11.75 31.51 -6.02
C PRO A 485 13.23 31.55 -6.55
N GLY A 486 13.83 30.41 -6.97
CA GLY A 486 15.05 30.41 -7.84
C GLY A 486 15.93 29.14 -8.03
N HIS A 487 15.80 28.47 -9.20
CA HIS A 487 16.72 27.64 -10.04
C HIS A 487 18.02 26.88 -9.55
N GLY A 488 18.11 25.57 -9.90
CA GLY A 488 18.96 25.05 -11.01
C GLY A 488 20.28 24.25 -10.76
N GLY A 489 20.47 23.08 -11.42
CA GLY A 489 21.81 22.57 -11.84
C GLY A 489 22.19 21.07 -11.68
N ARG A 490 22.23 20.30 -12.78
CA ARG A 490 22.53 18.84 -12.95
C ARG A 490 24.05 18.46 -13.06
N HIS A 491 24.51 17.31 -12.47
CA HIS A 491 25.06 16.05 -13.09
C HIS A 491 26.47 16.05 -13.80
N PRO A 492 27.05 14.92 -14.34
CA PRO A 492 27.34 13.55 -13.79
C PRO A 492 28.84 13.03 -14.03
N PRO A 493 29.21 11.89 -14.69
CA PRO A 493 29.48 10.52 -14.15
C PRO A 493 30.81 9.79 -14.62
N GLY A 494 30.97 8.48 -14.29
CA GLY A 494 31.72 7.46 -15.10
C GLY A 494 32.63 6.49 -14.29
N ALA A 495 33.01 5.27 -14.73
CA ALA A 495 32.57 4.38 -15.83
C ALA A 495 33.24 2.96 -15.76
N GLN A 496 32.58 1.91 -16.30
CA GLN A 496 33.12 0.66 -16.96
C GLN A 496 34.12 -0.30 -16.22
N ARG A 497 34.36 -1.59 -16.56
CA ARG A 497 33.74 -2.77 -17.26
C ARG A 497 34.89 -3.77 -17.58
N ARG A 498 34.76 -5.11 -17.44
CA ARG A 498 35.43 -6.21 -18.25
C ARG A 498 35.09 -7.63 -17.73
N ALA A 499 35.42 -8.70 -18.48
CA ALA A 499 34.74 -10.01 -18.40
C ALA A 499 35.57 -11.29 -18.76
N ARG A 500 35.08 -12.46 -18.28
CA ARG A 500 35.20 -13.87 -18.78
C ARG A 500 36.60 -14.56 -18.74
N PRO A 501 36.72 -15.92 -18.59
CA PRO A 501 36.13 -16.97 -19.46
C PRO A 501 35.59 -18.28 -18.78
N ARG A 502 35.27 -19.30 -19.60
CA ARG A 502 34.58 -20.60 -19.32
C ARG A 502 35.47 -21.81 -19.74
N PRO A 503 35.20 -23.05 -19.30
CA PRO A 503 34.32 -24.01 -20.00
C PRO A 503 33.36 -24.73 -19.01
N ALA A 504 32.70 -25.89 -19.19
CA ALA A 504 32.59 -26.91 -20.27
C ALA A 504 31.14 -27.52 -20.31
N ARG A 505 30.94 -28.76 -20.82
CA ARG A 505 29.70 -29.56 -20.76
C ARG A 505 29.96 -31.08 -20.86
N VAL A 506 29.06 -31.89 -20.32
CA VAL A 506 28.77 -33.30 -20.72
C VAL A 506 27.25 -33.43 -20.84
N ALA A 507 26.75 -34.31 -21.71
CA ALA A 507 25.33 -34.46 -22.03
C ALA A 507 24.84 -35.90 -21.88
N ALA A 508 23.54 -36.09 -21.67
CA ALA A 508 22.82 -37.34 -21.88
C ALA A 508 21.42 -37.03 -22.44
N ASP A 509 20.91 -37.93 -23.28
CA ASP A 509 19.74 -37.77 -24.15
C ASP A 509 18.69 -38.85 -23.85
N ARG A 510 17.40 -38.56 -24.03
CA ARG A 510 16.29 -39.53 -24.18
C ARG A 510 14.95 -38.87 -24.55
N GLY A 511 14.60 -38.98 -25.83
CA GLY A 511 13.34 -39.57 -26.32
C GLY A 511 11.99 -38.94 -25.93
N ALA A 512 11.27 -38.43 -26.93
CA ALA A 512 9.86 -38.05 -26.82
C ALA A 512 8.93 -39.12 -27.45
N ALA A 513 7.87 -39.53 -26.74
CA ALA A 513 6.64 -40.11 -27.32
C ALA A 513 5.55 -40.29 -26.23
N GLY A 514 4.30 -39.92 -26.54
CA GLY A 514 3.11 -40.30 -25.77
C GLY A 514 2.29 -39.14 -25.20
N MET A 515 1.11 -38.89 -25.76
CA MET A 515 0.06 -38.10 -25.09
C MET A 515 -0.59 -38.96 -24.01
N THR A 516 -0.06 -38.93 -22.80
CA THR A 516 -0.73 -39.50 -21.61
C THR A 516 -1.83 -38.55 -21.15
N THR A 517 -3.05 -39.07 -21.01
CA THR A 517 -4.11 -38.36 -20.29
C THR A 517 -3.68 -38.22 -18.83
N GLN A 518 -3.51 -37.00 -18.36
CA GLN A 518 -3.07 -36.72 -17.00
C GLN A 518 -4.08 -37.27 -15.98
N PRO A 519 -3.66 -37.94 -14.88
CA PRO A 519 -4.59 -38.42 -13.85
C PRO A 519 -5.42 -37.29 -13.26
N GLU A 520 -6.71 -37.54 -12.96
CA GLU A 520 -7.65 -36.50 -12.50
C GLU A 520 -7.19 -35.80 -11.20
N TRP A 521 -6.49 -36.52 -10.32
CA TRP A 521 -5.94 -36.00 -9.07
C TRP A 521 -4.69 -35.11 -9.25
N LEU A 522 -4.12 -35.04 -10.45
CA LEU A 522 -2.88 -34.33 -10.77
C LEU A 522 -3.16 -33.13 -11.68
N THR A 523 -2.98 -31.92 -11.17
CA THR A 523 -3.17 -30.69 -11.96
C THR A 523 -1.83 -30.05 -12.32
N VAL A 524 -1.58 -29.86 -13.62
CA VAL A 524 -0.50 -28.98 -14.11
C VAL A 524 -1.10 -27.75 -14.81
N HIS A 525 -0.62 -26.57 -14.42
CA HIS A 525 -0.81 -25.33 -15.17
C HIS A 525 0.55 -24.94 -15.76
N GLU A 526 0.66 -24.95 -17.09
CA GLU A 526 1.89 -24.50 -17.76
C GLU A 526 1.93 -22.97 -17.81
N GLY A 527 2.99 -22.41 -17.24
CA GLY A 527 3.40 -21.03 -17.47
C GLY A 527 4.68 -20.97 -18.32
N ASP A 528 5.07 -19.76 -18.72
CA ASP A 528 6.26 -19.51 -19.52
C ASP A 528 7.39 -18.82 -18.74
N ALA A 529 7.16 -18.36 -17.51
CA ALA A 529 8.20 -17.80 -16.67
C ALA A 529 9.26 -18.85 -16.28
N PRO A 530 10.52 -18.45 -15.99
CA PRO A 530 11.58 -19.34 -15.52
C PRO A 530 11.40 -19.80 -14.06
N PHE A 531 10.18 -20.19 -13.68
CA PHE A 531 9.78 -20.48 -12.32
C PHE A 531 8.65 -21.53 -12.21
N ILE A 532 8.80 -22.47 -11.27
CA ILE A 532 7.79 -23.50 -10.93
C ILE A 532 7.41 -23.41 -9.45
N VAL A 533 6.12 -23.53 -9.13
CA VAL A 533 5.63 -23.78 -7.77
C VAL A 533 5.06 -25.20 -7.66
N SER A 534 5.59 -25.96 -6.70
CA SER A 534 5.19 -27.34 -6.40
C SER A 534 4.25 -27.36 -5.20
N PHE A 535 3.11 -28.02 -5.35
CA PHE A 535 2.08 -28.21 -4.31
C PHE A 535 1.85 -29.72 -4.07
N PRO A 536 2.77 -30.42 -3.40
CA PRO A 536 2.71 -31.88 -3.22
C PRO A 536 1.63 -32.34 -2.23
N HIS A 537 1.27 -31.52 -1.23
CA HIS A 537 0.46 -31.97 -0.07
C HIS A 537 -0.82 -31.16 0.17
N THR A 538 -1.23 -30.33 -0.79
CA THR A 538 -2.46 -29.52 -0.66
C THR A 538 -3.75 -30.31 -0.89
N GLY A 539 -3.62 -31.62 -1.10
CA GLY A 539 -4.70 -32.55 -1.38
C GLY A 539 -5.36 -33.09 -0.11
N SER A 540 -6.66 -33.40 -0.22
CA SER A 540 -7.45 -34.05 0.85
C SER A 540 -8.24 -35.26 0.34
N GLU A 541 -8.05 -35.65 -0.93
CA GLU A 541 -8.68 -36.82 -1.52
C GLU A 541 -8.08 -38.10 -0.91
N LEU A 542 -8.98 -39.02 -0.56
CA LEU A 542 -8.65 -40.37 -0.10
C LEU A 542 -9.27 -41.33 -1.12
N PRO A 543 -8.47 -42.15 -1.81
CA PRO A 543 -8.98 -43.17 -2.72
C PRO A 543 -9.99 -44.08 -2.01
N HIS A 544 -11.12 -44.37 -2.67
CA HIS A 544 -12.25 -45.08 -2.06
C HIS A 544 -11.84 -46.46 -1.51
N GLU A 545 -10.92 -47.14 -2.19
CA GLU A 545 -10.34 -48.41 -1.77
C GLU A 545 -9.54 -48.35 -0.46
N LEU A 546 -9.01 -47.17 -0.09
CA LEU A 546 -8.25 -46.95 1.16
C LEU A 546 -9.12 -46.40 2.30
N MET A 547 -10.29 -45.84 2.00
CA MET A 547 -11.14 -45.18 3.01
C MET A 547 -11.54 -46.13 4.15
N GLY A 548 -11.69 -47.42 3.89
CA GLY A 548 -12.02 -48.43 4.90
C GLY A 548 -10.86 -48.91 5.76
N ASP A 549 -9.62 -48.53 5.41
CA ASP A 549 -8.42 -48.93 6.17
C ASP A 549 -8.06 -47.91 7.26
N TYR A 550 -8.43 -46.64 7.06
CA TYR A 550 -8.20 -45.56 8.01
C TYR A 550 -9.19 -45.58 9.18
N HIS A 551 -8.69 -45.32 10.39
CA HIS A 551 -9.50 -45.14 11.59
C HIS A 551 -10.52 -43.99 11.49
N SER A 552 -10.17 -42.92 10.77
CA SER A 552 -11.05 -41.80 10.50
C SER A 552 -10.62 -41.07 9.23
N PRO A 553 -11.54 -40.79 8.29
CA PRO A 553 -11.26 -39.93 7.13
C PRO A 553 -10.84 -38.51 7.51
N TRP A 554 -11.22 -38.02 8.71
CA TRP A 554 -10.73 -36.73 9.21
C TRP A 554 -9.27 -36.82 9.65
N LEU A 555 -8.90 -37.85 10.44
CA LEU A 555 -7.49 -38.06 10.84
C LEU A 555 -6.56 -38.19 9.62
N ALA A 556 -6.99 -38.90 8.58
CA ALA A 556 -6.26 -39.07 7.32
C ALA A 556 -6.22 -37.82 6.41
N ARG A 557 -6.88 -36.72 6.80
CA ARG A 557 -6.84 -35.41 6.12
C ARG A 557 -6.24 -34.30 6.99
N ARG A 558 -6.25 -34.46 8.31
CA ARG A 558 -5.94 -33.42 9.29
C ARG A 558 -4.64 -32.68 9.01
N ASP A 559 -3.61 -33.42 8.62
CA ASP A 559 -2.24 -32.95 8.44
C ASP A 559 -1.91 -32.51 7.00
N ALA A 560 -2.92 -32.29 6.15
CA ALA A 560 -2.75 -31.71 4.82
C ALA A 560 -2.30 -30.23 4.87
N ASP A 561 -1.69 -29.77 3.79
CA ASP A 561 -1.17 -28.40 3.63
C ASP A 561 -2.32 -27.48 3.20
N TRP A 562 -3.27 -27.27 4.12
CA TRP A 562 -4.56 -26.65 3.88
C TRP A 562 -4.43 -25.26 3.25
N TRP A 563 -5.23 -25.01 2.21
CA TRP A 563 -5.36 -23.73 1.49
C TRP A 563 -4.07 -23.20 0.81
N VAL A 564 -2.92 -23.87 0.88
CA VAL A 564 -1.65 -23.33 0.33
C VAL A 564 -1.74 -23.04 -1.17
N HIS A 565 -2.40 -23.89 -1.96
CA HIS A 565 -2.59 -23.65 -3.38
C HIS A 565 -3.50 -22.45 -3.71
N GLU A 566 -4.35 -22.01 -2.77
CA GLU A 566 -5.16 -20.79 -2.87
C GLU A 566 -4.42 -19.57 -2.32
N LEU A 567 -3.63 -19.75 -1.25
CA LEU A 567 -2.71 -18.75 -0.69
C LEU A 567 -1.72 -18.23 -1.76
N TYR A 568 -1.30 -19.12 -2.66
CA TYR A 568 -0.39 -18.86 -3.78
C TYR A 568 -1.12 -18.71 -5.14
N ASP A 569 -2.44 -18.47 -5.17
CA ASP A 569 -3.23 -18.29 -6.42
C ASP A 569 -2.58 -17.32 -7.45
N PHE A 570 -1.95 -16.26 -6.95
CA PHE A 570 -1.37 -15.15 -7.70
C PHE A 570 -0.17 -15.54 -8.56
N VAL A 571 0.48 -16.69 -8.29
CA VAL A 571 1.70 -17.10 -9.02
C VAL A 571 1.43 -17.40 -10.50
N ARG A 572 0.18 -17.75 -10.85
CA ARG A 572 -0.22 -17.89 -12.25
C ARG A 572 -0.20 -16.54 -12.98
N GLY A 573 -0.56 -15.45 -12.30
CA GLY A 573 -0.43 -14.08 -12.81
C GLY A 573 1.04 -13.65 -13.01
N MET A 574 1.97 -14.26 -12.27
CA MET A 574 3.42 -14.11 -12.47
C MET A 574 3.96 -14.97 -13.62
N GLY A 575 3.10 -15.67 -14.37
CA GLY A 575 3.47 -16.59 -15.44
C GLY A 575 4.11 -17.89 -14.96
N ALA A 576 4.00 -18.23 -13.68
CA ALA A 576 4.61 -19.43 -13.11
C ALA A 576 3.90 -20.71 -13.58
N THR A 577 4.68 -21.78 -13.71
CA THR A 577 4.14 -23.13 -13.86
C THR A 577 3.78 -23.68 -12.47
N THR A 578 2.65 -24.38 -12.33
CA THR A 578 2.26 -24.99 -11.04
C THR A 578 1.95 -26.47 -11.18
N VAL A 579 2.48 -27.30 -10.28
CA VAL A 579 2.25 -28.77 -10.24
C VAL A 579 1.61 -29.16 -8.90
N ARG A 580 0.34 -29.58 -8.92
CA ARG A 580 -0.48 -29.82 -7.71
C ARG A 580 -1.02 -31.24 -7.66
N SER A 581 -0.90 -31.87 -6.49
CA SER A 581 -1.62 -33.09 -6.14
C SER A 581 -2.90 -32.78 -5.35
N ALA A 582 -3.98 -33.49 -5.66
CA ALA A 582 -5.23 -33.51 -4.90
C ALA A 582 -5.31 -34.68 -3.89
N ILE A 583 -4.40 -35.65 -3.99
CA ILE A 583 -4.28 -36.79 -3.05
C ILE A 583 -3.75 -36.32 -1.68
N SER A 584 -4.36 -36.82 -0.60
CA SER A 584 -3.86 -36.60 0.77
C SER A 584 -2.48 -37.22 0.99
N ARG A 585 -1.61 -36.50 1.70
CA ARG A 585 -0.27 -36.99 2.10
C ARG A 585 -0.29 -38.26 2.96
N SER A 586 -1.42 -38.59 3.61
CA SER A 586 -1.59 -39.85 4.34
C SER A 586 -1.65 -41.07 3.43
N VAL A 587 -2.04 -40.88 2.15
CA VAL A 587 -1.93 -41.91 1.11
C VAL A 587 -0.46 -42.11 0.77
N ILE A 588 0.23 -41.02 0.41
CA ILE A 588 1.68 -40.99 0.13
C ILE A 588 2.23 -39.56 0.25
N ASP A 589 3.37 -39.38 0.92
CA ASP A 589 4.07 -38.10 1.04
C ASP A 589 4.98 -37.91 -0.19
N LEU A 590 4.54 -37.04 -1.10
CA LEU A 590 5.22 -36.73 -2.37
C LEU A 590 6.50 -35.91 -2.17
N ASN A 591 6.87 -35.56 -0.94
CA ASN A 591 8.14 -34.92 -0.61
C ASN A 591 9.04 -35.77 0.30
N ARG A 592 8.87 -37.11 0.26
CA ARG A 592 9.77 -38.10 0.88
C ARG A 592 10.63 -38.83 -0.15
N ASP A 593 11.77 -39.34 0.33
CA ASP A 593 12.63 -40.22 -0.44
C ASP A 593 11.86 -41.53 -0.75
N PRO A 594 11.73 -41.93 -2.03
CA PRO A 594 10.95 -43.11 -2.42
C PRO A 594 11.59 -44.43 -1.95
N SER A 595 12.85 -44.42 -1.51
CA SER A 595 13.49 -45.60 -0.88
C SER A 595 13.05 -45.81 0.58
N GLY A 596 12.38 -44.84 1.20
CA GLY A 596 12.00 -44.86 2.62
C GLY A 596 13.11 -44.42 3.59
N VAL A 597 14.30 -44.06 3.10
CA VAL A 597 15.39 -43.52 3.94
C VAL A 597 15.00 -42.15 4.50
N SER A 598 15.13 -41.96 5.82
CA SER A 598 14.83 -40.66 6.43
C SER A 598 15.87 -39.60 6.07
N LEU A 599 15.40 -38.50 5.48
CA LEU A 599 16.20 -37.30 5.19
C LEU A 599 16.59 -36.51 6.46
N TYR A 600 16.09 -36.91 7.63
CA TYR A 600 16.33 -36.28 8.93
C TYR A 600 16.72 -37.31 10.00
N PRO A 601 17.94 -37.87 9.97
CA PRO A 601 18.39 -38.86 10.94
C PRO A 601 18.28 -38.36 12.39
N GLY A 602 17.71 -39.18 13.28
CA GLY A 602 17.56 -38.84 14.70
C GLY A 602 16.41 -37.87 15.02
N GLN A 603 15.53 -37.55 14.07
CA GLN A 603 14.32 -36.74 14.30
C GLN A 603 13.05 -37.55 13.98
N ASN A 604 11.96 -37.27 14.68
CA ASN A 604 10.66 -37.87 14.38
C ASN A 604 10.16 -37.39 13.01
N THR A 605 9.85 -38.32 12.10
CA THR A 605 9.37 -38.03 10.75
C THR A 605 8.31 -39.05 10.33
N THR A 606 7.33 -38.62 9.55
CA THR A 606 6.46 -39.52 8.79
C THR A 606 7.25 -40.24 7.68
N GLY A 607 6.92 -41.51 7.45
CA GLY A 607 7.43 -42.29 6.32
C GLY A 607 6.75 -41.95 4.99
N LEU A 608 7.16 -42.62 3.91
CA LEU A 608 6.63 -42.41 2.56
C LEU A 608 5.12 -42.65 2.47
N CYS A 609 4.61 -43.71 3.10
CA CYS A 609 3.18 -43.89 3.39
C CYS A 609 3.03 -43.74 4.91
N PRO A 610 2.54 -42.60 5.43
CA PRO A 610 2.50 -42.34 6.87
C PRO A 610 1.62 -43.35 7.62
N LEU A 611 2.17 -44.01 8.65
CA LEU A 611 1.41 -44.91 9.55
C LEU A 611 0.74 -44.16 10.71
N THR A 612 1.27 -43.00 11.06
CA THR A 612 0.76 -42.11 12.10
C THR A 612 0.60 -40.69 11.58
N THR A 613 -0.31 -39.95 12.20
CA THR A 613 -0.43 -38.51 12.09
C THR A 613 0.78 -37.79 12.70
N PHE A 614 0.88 -36.49 12.47
CA PHE A 614 1.91 -35.64 13.09
C PHE A 614 1.86 -35.61 14.63
N ASP A 615 0.71 -35.91 15.24
CA ASP A 615 0.56 -36.04 16.70
C ASP A 615 0.76 -37.49 17.20
N ASN A 616 1.40 -38.35 16.39
CA ASN A 616 1.69 -39.75 16.67
C ASN A 616 0.44 -40.63 16.93
N GLN A 617 -0.72 -40.26 16.37
CA GLN A 617 -1.93 -41.08 16.43
C GLN A 617 -1.95 -42.05 15.24
N PRO A 618 -2.27 -43.35 15.43
CA PRO A 618 -2.39 -44.30 14.32
C PRO A 618 -3.39 -43.86 13.26
N LEU A 619 -3.00 -43.94 11.99
CA LEU A 619 -3.88 -43.64 10.85
C LEU A 619 -4.77 -44.83 10.47
N TYR A 620 -4.22 -46.05 10.55
CA TYR A 620 -4.87 -47.28 10.09
C TYR A 620 -5.43 -48.10 11.24
N HIS A 621 -6.51 -48.83 10.97
CA HIS A 621 -6.90 -49.96 11.81
C HIS A 621 -5.77 -51.00 11.87
N ALA A 622 -5.53 -51.59 13.04
CA ALA A 622 -4.46 -52.57 13.23
C ALA A 622 -4.57 -53.76 12.26
N GLY A 623 -3.50 -54.06 11.52
CA GLY A 623 -3.47 -55.05 10.44
C GLY A 623 -3.97 -54.53 9.09
N ARG A 624 -4.16 -53.22 8.92
CA ARG A 624 -4.52 -52.53 7.66
C ARG A 624 -3.46 -51.49 7.25
N GLU A 625 -2.32 -51.47 7.93
CA GLU A 625 -1.15 -50.67 7.56
C GLU A 625 -0.63 -51.03 6.16
N SER A 626 0.01 -50.08 5.48
CA SER A 626 0.58 -50.32 4.15
C SER A 626 1.79 -51.25 4.21
N ASP A 627 1.67 -52.43 3.58
CA ASP A 627 2.79 -53.35 3.35
C ASP A 627 3.68 -52.92 2.17
N GLU A 628 4.74 -53.68 1.87
CA GLU A 628 5.67 -53.37 0.78
C GLU A 628 4.98 -53.34 -0.60
N ALA A 629 3.96 -54.18 -0.83
CA ALA A 629 3.23 -54.25 -2.10
C ALA A 629 2.26 -53.06 -2.25
N GLU A 630 1.61 -52.66 -1.15
CA GLU A 630 0.78 -51.45 -1.06
C GLU A 630 1.62 -50.19 -1.31
N ILE A 631 2.79 -50.09 -0.67
CA ILE A 631 3.74 -48.98 -0.87
C ILE A 631 4.22 -48.94 -2.32
N ALA A 632 4.56 -50.09 -2.92
CA ALA A 632 4.93 -50.17 -4.34
C ALA A 632 3.79 -49.68 -5.26
N ARG A 633 2.54 -50.16 -5.06
CA ARG A 633 1.40 -49.71 -5.86
C ARG A 633 1.19 -48.20 -5.75
N ARG A 634 1.26 -47.62 -4.54
CA ARG A 634 1.09 -46.18 -4.34
C ARG A 634 2.21 -45.35 -4.96
N ARG A 635 3.45 -45.88 -4.98
CA ARG A 635 4.56 -45.26 -5.70
C ARG A 635 4.28 -45.18 -7.20
N ASP A 636 3.84 -46.29 -7.80
CA ASP A 636 3.56 -46.34 -9.24
C ASP A 636 2.31 -45.52 -9.62
N THR A 637 1.31 -45.47 -8.73
CA THR A 637 0.01 -44.81 -8.99
C THR A 637 0.04 -43.29 -8.76
N TYR A 638 0.82 -42.81 -7.78
CA TYR A 638 0.79 -41.42 -7.32
C TYR A 638 2.16 -40.74 -7.30
N PHE A 639 3.20 -41.42 -6.80
CA PHE A 639 4.53 -40.81 -6.68
C PHE A 639 5.18 -40.58 -8.04
N ALA A 640 5.29 -41.63 -8.87
CA ALA A 640 5.91 -41.55 -10.18
C ALA A 640 5.18 -40.53 -11.09
N PRO A 641 3.84 -40.54 -11.26
CA PRO A 641 3.18 -39.57 -12.14
C PRO A 641 3.32 -38.11 -11.70
N TYR A 642 3.37 -37.82 -10.39
CA TYR A 642 3.64 -36.46 -9.89
C TYR A 642 5.07 -36.02 -10.23
N HIS A 643 6.05 -36.89 -9.98
CA HIS A 643 7.46 -36.61 -10.23
C HIS A 643 7.82 -36.57 -11.72
N ASP A 644 7.17 -37.39 -12.56
CA ASP A 644 7.30 -37.34 -14.02
C ASP A 644 6.75 -36.02 -14.58
N ALA A 645 5.59 -35.57 -14.09
CA ALA A 645 5.03 -34.28 -14.48
C ALA A 645 5.93 -33.11 -14.04
N LEU A 646 6.45 -33.12 -12.81
CA LEU A 646 7.37 -32.09 -12.32
C LEU A 646 8.69 -32.09 -13.11
N ALA A 647 9.27 -33.27 -13.39
CA ALA A 647 10.47 -33.41 -14.20
C ALA A 647 10.26 -32.92 -15.64
N ALA A 648 9.12 -33.22 -16.26
CA ALA A 648 8.76 -32.76 -17.59
C ALA A 648 8.63 -31.23 -17.65
N GLN A 649 8.03 -30.60 -16.63
CA GLN A 649 7.93 -29.14 -16.54
C GLN A 649 9.29 -28.47 -16.31
N ILE A 650 10.15 -29.06 -15.48
CA ILE A 650 11.54 -28.63 -15.31
C ILE A 650 12.27 -28.68 -16.65
N ALA A 651 12.21 -29.81 -17.37
CA ALA A 651 12.83 -29.96 -18.69
C ALA A 651 12.30 -28.94 -19.72
N ARG A 652 10.97 -28.75 -19.79
CA ARG A 652 10.30 -27.78 -20.69
C ARG A 652 10.81 -26.35 -20.47
N LEU A 653 10.95 -25.92 -19.22
CA LEU A 653 11.44 -24.58 -18.90
C LEU A 653 12.97 -24.45 -19.00
N ARG A 654 13.74 -25.48 -18.62
CA ARG A 654 15.21 -25.52 -18.82
C ARG A 654 15.60 -25.48 -20.31
N ALA A 655 14.75 -25.96 -21.21
CA ALA A 655 14.97 -25.84 -22.66
C ALA A 655 14.79 -24.41 -23.20
N ARG A 656 14.08 -23.53 -22.48
CA ARG A 656 13.77 -22.14 -22.89
C ARG A 656 14.61 -21.10 -22.15
N HIS A 657 14.96 -21.35 -20.90
CA HIS A 657 15.59 -20.40 -20.00
C HIS A 657 17.01 -20.80 -19.63
N GLY A 658 17.87 -19.85 -19.26
CA GLY A 658 19.25 -20.12 -18.82
C GLY A 658 19.33 -20.56 -17.35
N THR A 659 18.38 -20.12 -16.53
CA THR A 659 18.21 -20.49 -15.12
C THR A 659 16.72 -20.73 -14.83
N LEU A 660 16.43 -21.61 -13.86
CA LEU A 660 15.09 -21.95 -13.38
C LEU A 660 15.13 -22.03 -11.86
N VAL A 661 14.10 -21.50 -11.19
CA VAL A 661 13.86 -21.77 -9.76
C VAL A 661 12.63 -22.68 -9.60
N VAL A 662 12.73 -23.67 -8.73
CA VAL A 662 11.61 -24.55 -8.32
C VAL A 662 11.34 -24.30 -6.84
N TYR A 663 10.10 -23.94 -6.51
CA TYR A 663 9.69 -23.56 -5.17
C TYR A 663 8.68 -24.57 -4.63
N ASP A 664 9.06 -25.24 -3.56
CA ASP A 664 8.34 -26.34 -2.94
C ASP A 664 7.54 -25.79 -1.75
N ALA A 665 6.22 -25.60 -1.94
CA ALA A 665 5.36 -24.82 -1.06
C ALA A 665 4.57 -25.72 -0.10
N HIS A 666 4.74 -25.47 1.20
CA HIS A 666 4.19 -26.28 2.27
C HIS A 666 3.58 -25.47 3.41
N SER A 667 2.75 -26.14 4.21
CA SER A 667 2.35 -25.64 5.51
C SER A 667 2.07 -26.72 6.55
N ILE A 668 2.16 -26.32 7.82
CA ILE A 668 1.94 -27.19 8.98
C ILE A 668 1.37 -26.38 10.16
N ARG A 669 0.62 -27.05 11.05
CA ARG A 669 0.16 -26.46 12.31
C ARG A 669 1.34 -25.93 13.13
N SER A 670 1.13 -24.81 13.81
CA SER A 670 2.19 -24.05 14.49
C SER A 670 2.82 -24.78 15.67
N HIS A 671 2.07 -25.67 16.34
CA HIS A 671 2.48 -26.36 17.57
C HIS A 671 2.25 -27.87 17.39
N ILE A 672 3.32 -28.66 17.20
CA ILE A 672 3.26 -30.13 17.13
C ILE A 672 4.40 -30.73 17.96
N PRO A 673 4.19 -30.95 19.28
CA PRO A 673 5.24 -31.37 20.21
C PRO A 673 5.94 -32.70 19.85
N HIS A 674 5.28 -33.57 19.06
CA HIS A 674 5.91 -34.81 18.60
C HIS A 674 6.97 -34.58 17.50
N LEU A 675 6.88 -33.50 16.72
CA LEU A 675 7.79 -33.22 15.59
C LEU A 675 8.84 -32.15 15.88
N PHE A 676 8.54 -31.19 16.77
CA PHE A 676 9.44 -30.11 17.16
C PHE A 676 9.03 -29.45 18.49
N ASP A 677 10.00 -28.87 19.19
CA ASP A 677 9.76 -28.15 20.44
C ASP A 677 9.24 -26.73 20.20
N GLY A 678 8.20 -26.34 20.93
CA GLY A 678 7.67 -24.99 20.96
C GLY A 678 6.85 -24.59 19.71
N GLU A 679 6.70 -23.27 19.52
CA GLU A 679 6.01 -22.72 18.37
C GLU A 679 6.93 -22.62 17.14
N LEU A 680 6.49 -23.16 16.02
CA LEU A 680 7.21 -23.07 14.76
C LEU A 680 7.30 -21.62 14.27
N PRO A 681 8.47 -21.14 13.77
CA PRO A 681 8.56 -19.87 13.05
C PRO A 681 7.55 -19.78 11.90
N GLN A 682 7.05 -18.58 11.60
CA GLN A 682 6.07 -18.37 10.54
C GLN A 682 6.61 -18.75 9.15
N PHE A 683 7.90 -18.50 8.90
CA PHE A 683 8.60 -18.89 7.69
C PHE A 683 9.78 -19.83 8.00
N ASN A 684 9.81 -20.99 7.36
CA ASN A 684 10.92 -21.94 7.48
C ASN A 684 11.48 -22.21 6.09
N LEU A 685 12.57 -21.53 5.75
CA LEU A 685 13.25 -21.61 4.46
C LEU A 685 14.20 -22.82 4.43
N GLY A 686 13.92 -23.79 3.58
CA GLY A 686 14.76 -24.98 3.38
C GLY A 686 15.58 -24.91 2.09
N THR A 687 16.90 -25.04 2.19
CA THR A 687 17.86 -24.92 1.07
C THR A 687 18.86 -26.08 0.99
N ALA A 688 18.54 -27.18 1.68
CA ALA A 688 19.41 -28.35 1.88
C ALA A 688 20.81 -28.04 2.46
N GLY A 689 21.00 -26.83 3.02
CA GLY A 689 22.24 -26.43 3.67
C GLY A 689 22.48 -27.16 4.99
N PRO A 690 23.66 -27.76 5.21
CA PRO A 690 24.08 -28.18 6.55
C PRO A 690 24.12 -26.97 7.49
N SER A 691 23.82 -27.17 8.77
CA SER A 691 23.81 -26.09 9.75
C SER A 691 25.22 -25.47 9.88
N GLY A 692 25.37 -24.21 9.47
CA GLY A 692 26.66 -23.50 9.44
C GLY A 692 27.49 -23.66 8.15
N ALA A 693 26.92 -24.26 7.10
CA ALA A 693 27.57 -24.42 5.79
C ALA A 693 26.75 -23.72 4.67
N PRO A 694 27.32 -23.54 3.46
CA PRO A 694 26.59 -23.03 2.30
C PRO A 694 25.39 -23.89 1.92
N ASP A 695 24.46 -23.30 1.19
CA ASP A 695 23.33 -24.04 0.63
C ASP A 695 23.80 -25.06 -0.41
N THR A 696 23.04 -26.14 -0.56
CA THR A 696 23.32 -27.18 -1.56
C THR A 696 22.25 -27.27 -2.64
N SER A 697 21.08 -26.66 -2.43
CA SER A 697 19.96 -26.72 -3.38
C SER A 697 19.78 -25.47 -4.25
N CYS A 698 20.34 -24.33 -3.84
CA CYS A 698 20.27 -23.06 -4.57
C CYS A 698 21.59 -22.27 -4.48
N ASP A 699 21.69 -21.17 -5.25
CA ASP A 699 22.78 -20.21 -5.08
C ASP A 699 22.54 -19.40 -3.80
N ASN A 700 23.56 -19.18 -2.97
CA ASN A 700 23.43 -18.39 -1.75
C ASN A 700 22.86 -16.98 -2.01
N ALA A 701 23.13 -16.37 -3.18
CA ALA A 701 22.58 -15.06 -3.50
C ALA A 701 21.04 -15.05 -3.60
N LEU A 702 20.43 -16.17 -4.00
CA LEU A 702 18.96 -16.30 -4.03
C LEU A 702 18.39 -16.42 -2.61
N SER A 703 18.93 -17.35 -1.83
CA SER A 703 18.44 -17.64 -0.48
C SER A 703 18.76 -16.53 0.53
N ASP A 704 19.89 -15.83 0.40
CA ASP A 704 20.22 -14.65 1.20
C ASP A 704 19.22 -13.51 0.93
N VAL A 705 18.81 -13.30 -0.34
CA VAL A 705 17.77 -12.32 -0.69
C VAL A 705 16.42 -12.74 -0.11
N VAL A 706 16.03 -14.00 -0.27
CA VAL A 706 14.77 -14.53 0.30
C VAL A 706 14.78 -14.39 1.83
N GLU A 707 15.82 -14.84 2.52
CA GLU A 707 15.94 -14.74 3.99
C GLU A 707 15.90 -13.28 4.47
N ASN A 708 16.47 -12.34 3.72
CA ASN A 708 16.39 -10.91 4.04
C ASN A 708 14.98 -10.35 3.84
N LEU A 709 14.25 -10.74 2.79
CA LEU A 709 12.83 -10.39 2.64
C LEU A 709 11.98 -10.95 3.79
N LEU A 710 12.22 -12.20 4.20
CA LEU A 710 11.57 -12.79 5.38
C LEU A 710 11.85 -11.98 6.65
N LYS A 711 13.10 -11.56 6.89
CA LYS A 711 13.47 -10.69 8.04
C LYS A 711 12.77 -9.33 7.99
N ILE A 712 12.64 -8.74 6.80
CA ILE A 712 11.98 -7.44 6.60
C ILE A 712 10.47 -7.51 6.90
N SER A 713 9.82 -8.67 6.71
CA SER A 713 8.40 -8.87 7.06
C SER A 713 8.08 -8.66 8.54
N GLY A 714 9.09 -8.79 9.43
CA GLY A 714 8.92 -8.73 10.88
C GLY A 714 8.29 -9.97 11.51
N MET A 715 7.89 -10.98 10.72
CA MET A 715 7.40 -12.26 11.24
C MET A 715 8.57 -13.17 11.64
N SER A 716 8.31 -14.17 12.49
CA SER A 716 9.33 -15.14 12.90
C SER A 716 9.79 -15.97 11.69
N GLN A 717 11.10 -16.10 11.50
CA GLN A 717 11.66 -16.84 10.37
C GLN A 717 12.91 -17.64 10.78
N VAL A 718 13.17 -18.74 10.09
CA VAL A 718 14.42 -19.51 10.19
C VAL A 718 14.81 -20.11 8.84
N ARG A 719 16.11 -20.14 8.54
CA ARG A 719 16.69 -20.88 7.40
C ARG A 719 17.34 -22.16 7.90
N ASN A 720 17.03 -23.29 7.26
CA ASN A 720 17.47 -24.64 7.62
C ASN A 720 17.29 -24.98 9.12
N GLY A 721 16.13 -24.61 9.67
CA GLY A 721 15.69 -24.94 11.03
C GLY A 721 15.20 -26.40 11.13
N ARG A 722 13.93 -26.59 11.53
CA ARG A 722 13.29 -27.92 11.53
C ARG A 722 13.15 -28.50 10.12
N PHE A 723 12.83 -27.62 9.16
CA PHE A 723 12.64 -27.95 7.75
C PHE A 723 13.83 -27.43 6.96
N LYS A 724 14.58 -28.35 6.34
CA LYS A 724 15.83 -28.09 5.62
C LYS A 724 15.69 -28.43 4.12
N GLY A 725 14.48 -28.41 3.57
CA GLY A 725 14.16 -28.95 2.26
C GLY A 725 13.75 -30.44 2.33
N GLY A 726 12.90 -30.87 1.42
CA GLY A 726 12.44 -32.25 1.29
C GLY A 726 13.18 -33.01 0.20
N TRP A 727 12.54 -34.08 -0.28
CA TRP A 727 12.99 -34.84 -1.45
C TRP A 727 12.98 -33.97 -2.72
N ILE A 728 11.89 -33.27 -3.03
CA ILE A 728 11.78 -32.38 -4.21
C ILE A 728 12.92 -31.36 -4.23
N THR A 729 13.19 -30.72 -3.08
CA THR A 729 14.29 -29.76 -2.94
C THR A 729 15.65 -30.39 -3.26
N ARG A 730 15.96 -31.57 -2.72
CA ARG A 730 17.27 -32.25 -2.92
C ARG A 730 17.42 -32.91 -4.28
N HIS A 731 16.34 -33.48 -4.80
CA HIS A 731 16.36 -34.33 -5.98
C HIS A 731 16.47 -33.52 -7.27
N TYR A 732 15.79 -32.38 -7.35
CA TYR A 732 15.76 -31.53 -8.55
C TYR A 732 16.79 -30.40 -8.55
N SER A 733 17.57 -30.20 -7.48
CA SER A 733 18.62 -29.19 -7.47
C SER A 733 19.81 -29.57 -8.36
N ASP A 734 20.12 -28.72 -9.33
CA ASP A 734 21.29 -28.79 -10.18
C ASP A 734 21.81 -27.36 -10.41
N ILE A 735 22.50 -26.81 -9.40
CA ILE A 735 23.05 -25.45 -9.45
C ILE A 735 23.95 -25.24 -10.68
N PRO A 736 24.88 -26.15 -11.05
CA PRO A 736 25.67 -26.02 -12.29
C PRO A 736 24.83 -26.09 -13.57
N GLY A 737 23.78 -26.92 -13.61
CA GLY A 737 22.82 -27.01 -14.70
C GLY A 737 21.75 -25.91 -14.69
N GLY A 738 21.76 -25.00 -13.71
CA GLY A 738 20.86 -23.86 -13.60
C GLY A 738 19.46 -24.17 -13.08
N VAL A 739 19.27 -25.29 -12.36
CA VAL A 739 18.05 -25.56 -11.56
C VAL A 739 18.37 -25.27 -10.09
N HIS A 740 17.72 -24.26 -9.53
CA HIS A 740 17.83 -23.95 -8.10
C HIS A 740 16.51 -24.26 -7.41
N THR A 741 16.53 -24.92 -6.27
CA THR A 741 15.33 -25.31 -5.55
C THR A 741 15.28 -24.69 -4.16
N LEU A 742 14.09 -24.31 -3.71
CA LEU A 742 13.81 -23.79 -2.37
C LEU A 742 12.60 -24.54 -1.80
N GLN A 743 12.60 -24.85 -0.50
CA GLN A 743 11.38 -25.17 0.23
C GLN A 743 10.94 -23.97 1.06
N MET A 744 9.64 -23.69 1.08
CA MET A 744 9.02 -22.82 2.09
C MET A 744 7.99 -23.62 2.87
N GLU A 745 8.25 -23.78 4.16
CA GLU A 745 7.30 -24.36 5.11
C GLU A 745 6.70 -23.25 5.99
N LEU A 746 5.40 -23.05 5.87
CA LEU A 746 4.64 -21.99 6.53
C LEU A 746 3.88 -22.52 7.74
N ALA A 747 3.87 -21.75 8.82
CA ALA A 747 2.94 -22.04 9.90
C ALA A 747 1.51 -21.60 9.53
N CYS A 748 0.50 -22.45 9.74
CA CYS A 748 -0.89 -22.17 9.31
C CYS A 748 -1.45 -20.85 9.90
N ARG A 749 -1.04 -20.47 11.12
CA ARG A 749 -1.48 -19.25 11.82
C ARG A 749 -1.24 -17.95 11.07
N GLY A 750 -0.41 -17.94 10.02
CA GLY A 750 -0.17 -16.78 9.17
C GLY A 750 -1.22 -16.54 8.09
N TYR A 751 -2.16 -17.46 7.87
CA TYR A 751 -3.23 -17.31 6.88
C TYR A 751 -4.59 -17.89 7.28
N MET A 752 -4.66 -18.71 8.33
CA MET A 752 -5.90 -19.25 8.88
C MET A 752 -5.87 -19.19 10.41
N HIS A 753 -7.04 -19.15 11.04
CA HIS A 753 -7.16 -19.08 12.49
C HIS A 753 -6.94 -20.47 13.09
N GLU A 754 -5.73 -20.78 13.56
CA GLU A 754 -5.45 -22.04 14.25
C GLU A 754 -6.16 -22.08 15.62
N PRO A 755 -6.92 -23.15 15.94
CA PRO A 755 -7.37 -23.40 17.30
C PRO A 755 -6.19 -23.79 18.20
N LEU A 756 -6.37 -23.72 19.52
CA LEU A 756 -5.33 -24.18 20.46
C LEU A 756 -5.06 -25.69 20.30
N PRO A 757 -3.86 -26.20 20.63
CA PRO A 757 -3.50 -27.60 20.38
C PRO A 757 -4.43 -28.64 21.03
N ASP A 758 -5.00 -28.30 22.18
CA ASP A 758 -5.99 -29.11 22.92
C ASP A 758 -7.42 -29.02 22.35
N GLN A 759 -7.63 -28.17 21.34
CA GLN A 759 -8.91 -27.88 20.71
C GLN A 759 -8.97 -28.33 19.24
N VAL A 760 -7.96 -29.04 18.72
CA VAL A 760 -7.92 -29.55 17.34
C VAL A 760 -8.75 -30.84 17.21
N ASP A 761 -9.95 -30.74 16.65
CA ASP A 761 -10.89 -31.85 16.42
C ASP A 761 -11.60 -31.74 15.05
N GLU A 762 -12.49 -32.69 14.75
CA GLU A 762 -13.19 -32.78 13.45
C GLU A 762 -14.25 -31.69 13.22
N HIS A 763 -14.56 -30.88 14.23
CA HIS A 763 -15.48 -29.75 14.14
C HIS A 763 -14.74 -28.40 14.13
N SER A 764 -13.51 -28.34 14.65
CA SER A 764 -12.68 -27.13 14.73
C SER A 764 -11.59 -27.03 13.65
N TRP A 765 -11.23 -28.13 12.98
CA TRP A 765 -10.11 -28.16 12.03
C TRP A 765 -10.40 -28.94 10.74
N PRO A 766 -10.01 -28.41 9.56
CA PRO A 766 -9.36 -27.12 9.31
C PRO A 766 -10.34 -25.94 9.43
N THR A 767 -9.84 -24.79 9.90
CA THR A 767 -10.57 -23.52 9.75
C THR A 767 -10.47 -23.00 8.31
N PRO A 768 -11.36 -22.09 7.86
CA PRO A 768 -11.25 -21.48 6.54
C PRO A 768 -9.99 -20.60 6.38
N LEU A 769 -9.52 -20.46 5.14
CA LEU A 769 -8.62 -19.37 4.75
C LEU A 769 -9.28 -18.01 5.04
N ASP A 770 -8.57 -17.10 5.69
CA ASP A 770 -9.02 -15.72 5.91
C ASP A 770 -8.16 -14.77 5.03
N PRO A 771 -8.72 -14.19 3.94
CA PRO A 771 -7.96 -13.33 3.04
C PRO A 771 -7.44 -12.03 3.66
N GLU A 772 -8.11 -11.46 4.67
CA GLU A 772 -7.61 -10.26 5.35
C GLU A 772 -6.44 -10.61 6.29
N HIS A 773 -6.57 -11.71 7.03
CA HIS A 773 -5.53 -12.22 7.93
C HIS A 773 -4.30 -12.71 7.16
N ALA A 774 -4.51 -13.37 6.00
CA ALA A 774 -3.45 -13.85 5.12
C ALA A 774 -2.75 -12.73 4.33
N ALA A 775 -3.31 -11.52 4.22
CA ALA A 775 -2.78 -10.47 3.35
C ALA A 775 -1.31 -10.09 3.63
N PRO A 776 -0.83 -9.93 4.88
CA PRO A 776 0.58 -9.63 5.17
C PRO A 776 1.52 -10.79 4.77
N LEU A 777 1.08 -12.03 4.95
CA LEU A 777 1.82 -13.22 4.53
C LEU A 777 1.88 -13.31 3.00
N ARG A 778 0.75 -13.17 2.30
CA ARG A 778 0.67 -13.12 0.83
C ARG A 778 1.57 -12.03 0.24
N HIS A 779 1.62 -10.84 0.86
CA HIS A 779 2.51 -9.76 0.42
C HIS A 779 4.00 -10.16 0.49
N THR A 780 4.44 -10.75 1.61
CA THR A 780 5.83 -11.22 1.78
C THR A 780 6.14 -12.37 0.81
N LEU A 781 5.20 -13.29 0.60
CA LEU A 781 5.35 -14.38 -0.37
C LEU A 781 5.48 -13.84 -1.80
N ALA A 782 4.67 -12.85 -2.20
CA ALA A 782 4.79 -12.22 -3.51
C ALA A 782 6.17 -11.58 -3.73
N GLN A 783 6.74 -10.91 -2.71
CA GLN A 783 8.11 -10.38 -2.77
C GLN A 783 9.16 -11.49 -2.91
N VAL A 784 9.05 -12.57 -2.13
CA VAL A 784 9.94 -13.74 -2.19
C VAL A 784 9.92 -14.39 -3.59
N LEU A 785 8.73 -14.54 -4.17
CA LEU A 785 8.57 -15.18 -5.48
C LEU A 785 8.99 -14.26 -6.63
N ASN A 786 8.79 -12.94 -6.50
CA ASN A 786 9.36 -11.96 -7.42
C ASN A 786 10.90 -12.03 -7.40
N ALA A 787 11.53 -12.12 -6.23
CA ALA A 787 12.98 -12.31 -6.13
C ALA A 787 13.46 -13.63 -6.76
N CYS A 788 12.69 -14.72 -6.65
CA CYS A 788 12.96 -15.98 -7.35
C CYS A 788 12.89 -15.81 -8.88
N LEU A 789 11.87 -15.12 -9.37
CA LEU A 789 11.65 -14.82 -10.79
C LEU A 789 12.73 -13.90 -11.37
N GLU A 790 13.09 -12.83 -10.66
CA GLU A 790 14.17 -11.91 -11.02
C GLU A 790 15.51 -12.64 -11.07
N PHE A 791 15.83 -13.47 -10.06
CA PHE A 791 17.06 -14.26 -10.03
C PHE A 791 17.18 -15.17 -11.26
N ALA A 792 16.09 -15.89 -11.61
CA ALA A 792 16.06 -16.78 -12.75
C ALA A 792 16.10 -16.04 -14.11
N THR A 793 15.45 -14.88 -14.19
CA THR A 793 15.41 -14.05 -15.41
C THR A 793 16.76 -13.37 -15.67
N ASN A 794 17.33 -12.71 -14.65
CA ASN A 794 18.58 -11.96 -14.77
C ASN A 794 19.79 -12.85 -15.11
N ARG A 795 19.78 -14.14 -14.71
CA ARG A 795 20.80 -15.11 -15.10
C ARG A 795 20.53 -15.83 -16.43
N SER A 796 19.32 -15.71 -16.98
CA SER A 796 18.98 -16.24 -18.31
C SER A 796 19.47 -15.35 -19.46
N ALA A 797 19.86 -14.11 -19.19
CA ALA A 797 20.34 -13.13 -20.18
C ALA A 797 21.88 -13.07 -20.35
N ALA A 798 22.64 -14.04 -19.81
CA ALA A 798 24.12 -14.02 -19.70
C ALA A 798 24.82 -15.24 -20.31
#